data_AF-A0A929CD01-F1
#
_entry.id   AF-A0A929CD01-F1
#
_cell.length_a   1.000
_cell.length_b   1.000
_cell.length_c   1.000
_cell.angle_alpha   90.00
_cell.angle_beta   90.00
_cell.angle_gamma   90.00
#
_symmetry.space_group_name_H-M   'P 1'
#
loop_
_entity.id
_entity.type
_entity.pdbx_description
1 polymer ?
#
loop_
_entity_poly.entity_id
_entity_poly.type
_entity_poly.pdbx_seq_one_letter_code
_entity_poly.pdbx_strand_id
1 'polypeptide(L)'
;MHLHAYSLRIYLKLLILAVLTVAGPNAYSQYYSTGQEAASIKWKQISTEHVKILFPDYYESQARKLAGYLDTVYGFAGNSLNYHPKRISLVMHTQSSVSNAVVAWAPKRMEFYTTPSQNMYAQPWLQQLSLHEFRHVVQIEKLNQGLTKVLSWLFGQQGTGAILGLYLPTWFMEGDAVATETGLSYSGRGRLPLFEMKTRAQFLEKEVYSYDKAVLGSYKDFIPSIYETGYLLVAEGRRKYGPELWEHTLNRVARRPYMVTPFQKGIKDISGKRKIPFYKDCMDGLKQRWQVQDGFTNSPSLTPISPVTGEYADYRHPAFINGTGVFALRTSLDDIARFVSIDADGKEEVIFTPGFLKTETISFSAGKICWAESRPDLRWSNRSYTTIRIYDTESGKARTLYNRMRLFAPALNHDGSKLVAVHVDSLDRYALVIMDALSGEIETRMPTPSNVFPMTPVWAGDDLIITILVSEDGKNLAKFDVSSGRFKTFLSWGFTDISQPVYHYPYIFYTAAWSGISNIYALNIREESIHKISSSRFGAVDAAVSDDGKSLMYADYSSDGYRIVQLPLEPADWILLDDVEDRSIGLYEAIVAQEDVVPAWSEIPASDAPAKKYSKIGNLFNFHSWAPLAINASTYDINPGISIMSQNLLSSSFLTAGYSYNINEQAGKVYGAYSYHGWYPVFDLHADYGLRRELIYLPEETEISWNETNLRAGLRVPLNLRRGKYFAGIQPSVYVNQGLRRLKPGSPVEFKKADIFSTGYSLTAYRQIKSSFRDIYPRWGQSLGLYYRDTPFDHDNFSYIVAGIASLYFPGIIRHQGL
;
A
#
# COMPACT_ATOMS: atom_id res chain seq x y z
N MET A 1 -37.97 41.56 1.16
CA MET A 1 -37.73 40.10 1.00
C MET A 1 -36.76 39.75 -0.14
N HIS A 2 -36.81 40.39 -1.31
CA HIS A 2 -35.93 40.04 -2.44
C HIS A 2 -34.43 40.35 -2.27
N LEU A 3 -34.06 41.41 -1.54
CA LEU A 3 -32.65 41.77 -1.28
C LEU A 3 -31.92 40.81 -0.31
N HIS A 4 -32.65 40.22 0.65
CA HIS A 4 -32.07 39.27 1.62
C HIS A 4 -31.79 37.88 1.01
N ALA A 5 -32.58 37.45 0.02
CA ALA A 5 -32.33 36.18 -0.67
C ALA A 5 -31.12 36.24 -1.61
N TYR A 6 -30.80 37.43 -2.13
CA TYR A 6 -29.67 37.65 -3.03
C TYR A 6 -28.35 37.71 -2.27
N SER A 7 -28.32 38.43 -1.13
CA SER A 7 -27.16 38.45 -0.23
C SER A 7 -26.88 37.09 0.37
N LEU A 8 -27.90 36.33 0.80
CA LEU A 8 -27.72 34.96 1.31
C LEU A 8 -27.11 34.02 0.27
N ARG A 9 -27.49 34.13 -1.02
CA ARG A 9 -26.86 33.36 -2.11
C ARG A 9 -25.41 33.74 -2.37
N ILE A 10 -25.04 35.01 -2.19
CA ILE A 10 -23.66 35.48 -2.33
C ILE A 10 -22.82 35.01 -1.15
N TYR A 11 -23.34 35.11 0.09
CA TYR A 11 -22.68 34.56 1.27
C TYR A 11 -22.58 33.04 1.23
N LEU A 12 -23.56 32.32 0.69
CA LEU A 12 -23.46 30.87 0.50
C LEU A 12 -22.42 30.50 -0.57
N LYS A 13 -22.32 31.27 -1.66
CA LYS A 13 -21.26 31.08 -2.67
C LYS A 13 -19.87 31.40 -2.12
N LEU A 14 -19.74 32.46 -1.33
CA LEU A 14 -18.49 32.84 -0.65
C LEU A 14 -18.13 31.85 0.46
N LEU A 15 -19.11 31.29 1.18
CA LEU A 15 -18.91 30.24 2.17
C LEU A 15 -18.54 28.92 1.50
N ILE A 16 -19.14 28.57 0.35
CA ILE A 16 -18.73 27.40 -0.44
C ILE A 16 -17.33 27.61 -1.01
N LEU A 17 -16.98 28.82 -1.48
CA LEU A 17 -15.63 29.16 -1.94
C LEU A 17 -14.62 29.17 -0.78
N ALA A 18 -15.01 29.63 0.41
CA ALA A 18 -14.20 29.61 1.63
C ALA A 18 -14.01 28.19 2.18
N VAL A 19 -15.06 27.36 2.15
CA VAL A 19 -14.97 25.94 2.55
C VAL A 19 -14.16 25.14 1.52
N LEU A 20 -14.23 25.48 0.23
CA LEU A 20 -13.38 24.89 -0.82
C LEU A 20 -11.92 25.38 -0.77
N THR A 21 -11.63 26.52 -0.12
CA THR A 21 -10.26 27.05 0.06
C THR A 21 -9.65 26.69 1.41
N VAL A 22 -10.47 26.40 2.43
CA VAL A 22 -10.02 26.04 3.79
C VAL A 22 -9.98 24.52 4.03
N ALA A 23 -10.61 23.71 3.17
CA ALA A 23 -10.52 22.24 3.26
C ALA A 23 -9.57 21.67 2.19
N GLY A 24 -8.28 21.61 2.50
CA GLY A 24 -7.29 20.90 1.70
C GLY A 24 -6.12 20.38 2.53
N PRO A 25 -6.10 19.09 2.94
CA PRO A 25 -4.89 18.48 3.46
C PRO A 25 -3.86 18.32 2.33
N ASN A 26 -2.60 18.61 2.63
CA ASN A 26 -1.37 18.22 1.92
C ASN A 26 -1.56 17.54 0.55
N ALA A 27 -1.78 18.33 -0.48
CA ALA A 27 -1.79 17.87 -1.86
C ALA A 27 -0.38 18.00 -2.45
N TYR A 28 0.39 16.91 -2.45
CA TYR A 28 1.62 16.75 -3.25
C TYR A 28 1.27 16.65 -4.76
N SER A 29 0.48 17.58 -5.30
CA SER A 29 -0.36 17.35 -6.49
C SER A 29 0.31 17.55 -7.85
N GLN A 30 1.61 17.87 -7.92
CA GLN A 30 2.26 18.04 -9.23
C GLN A 30 2.98 16.79 -9.73
N TYR A 31 3.63 16.04 -8.83
CA TYR A 31 4.44 14.88 -9.18
C TYR A 31 4.09 13.67 -8.35
N TYR A 32 3.88 12.54 -9.03
CA TYR A 32 3.61 11.27 -8.38
C TYR A 32 4.91 10.44 -8.33
N SER A 33 5.54 10.34 -7.16
CA SER A 33 6.80 9.59 -6.98
C SER A 33 6.69 8.55 -5.88
N THR A 34 6.87 7.29 -6.26
CA THR A 34 6.97 6.14 -5.35
C THR A 34 8.39 5.95 -4.80
N GLY A 35 9.41 6.49 -5.48
CA GLY A 35 10.80 6.26 -5.12
C GLY A 35 11.75 6.18 -6.31
N GLN A 36 13.02 5.90 -6.00
CA GLN A 36 14.07 5.63 -6.99
C GLN A 36 14.83 4.37 -6.61
N GLU A 37 15.31 3.64 -7.61
CA GLU A 37 16.21 2.50 -7.47
C GLU A 37 17.67 2.95 -7.42
N ALA A 38 18.55 2.03 -7.04
CA ALA A 38 19.97 2.30 -7.01
C ALA A 38 20.51 2.82 -8.36
N ALA A 39 21.33 3.89 -8.31
CA ALA A 39 21.94 4.49 -9.49
C ALA A 39 22.67 3.48 -10.40
N SER A 40 23.22 2.42 -9.81
CA SER A 40 23.95 1.34 -10.48
C SER A 40 23.08 0.45 -11.38
N ILE A 41 21.75 0.44 -11.22
CA ILE A 41 20.87 -0.38 -12.06
C ILE A 41 20.90 0.13 -13.49
N LYS A 42 21.22 -0.77 -14.42
CA LYS A 42 21.09 -0.57 -15.86
C LYS A 42 19.68 -1.00 -16.27
N TRP A 43 19.04 -0.21 -17.13
CA TRP A 43 17.65 -0.43 -17.52
C TRP A 43 17.56 -0.91 -18.97
N LYS A 44 16.63 -1.82 -19.21
CA LYS A 44 16.14 -2.23 -20.52
C LYS A 44 14.65 -1.89 -20.64
N GLN A 45 14.16 -1.91 -21.86
CA GLN A 45 12.74 -1.78 -22.17
C GLN A 45 12.31 -2.83 -23.19
N ILE A 46 11.08 -3.31 -23.06
CA ILE A 46 10.34 -4.09 -24.06
C ILE A 46 9.11 -3.27 -24.42
N SER A 47 8.71 -3.28 -25.69
CA SER A 47 7.51 -2.60 -26.16
C SER A 47 6.72 -3.54 -27.04
N THR A 48 5.53 -3.87 -26.60
CA THR A 48 4.53 -4.64 -27.34
C THR A 48 3.53 -3.68 -27.98
N GLU A 49 2.42 -4.20 -28.51
CA GLU A 49 1.32 -3.37 -29.00
C GLU A 49 0.72 -2.52 -27.87
N HIS A 50 0.46 -3.12 -26.71
CA HIS A 50 -0.33 -2.51 -25.63
C HIS A 50 0.50 -2.02 -24.44
N VAL A 51 1.73 -2.50 -24.26
CA VAL A 51 2.55 -2.11 -23.10
C VAL A 51 3.99 -1.76 -23.45
N LYS A 52 4.57 -0.86 -22.66
CA LYS A 52 6.01 -0.57 -22.64
C LYS A 52 6.56 -0.85 -21.24
N ILE A 53 7.31 -1.93 -21.09
CA ILE A 53 7.83 -2.35 -19.78
C ILE A 53 9.29 -1.91 -19.65
N LEU A 54 9.61 -1.18 -18.59
CA LEU A 54 10.96 -0.83 -18.14
C LEU A 54 11.36 -1.75 -17.00
N PHE A 55 12.53 -2.37 -17.12
CA PHE A 55 13.01 -3.34 -16.14
C PHE A 55 14.55 -3.30 -16.02
N PRO A 56 15.12 -3.73 -14.88
CA PRO A 56 16.56 -3.94 -14.74
C PRO A 56 17.10 -4.94 -15.76
N ASP A 57 18.30 -4.71 -16.29
CA ASP A 57 18.88 -5.53 -17.38
C ASP A 57 19.00 -7.03 -17.07
N TYR A 58 19.13 -7.38 -15.78
CA TYR A 58 19.17 -8.76 -15.30
C TYR A 58 17.80 -9.46 -15.24
N TYR A 59 16.69 -8.74 -15.40
CA TYR A 59 15.33 -9.23 -15.11
C TYR A 59 14.50 -9.52 -16.38
N GLU A 60 15.15 -9.69 -17.54
CA GLU A 60 14.50 -9.79 -18.85
C GLU A 60 13.49 -10.94 -18.97
N SER A 61 13.78 -12.12 -18.41
CA SER A 61 12.89 -13.29 -18.54
C SER A 61 11.50 -13.03 -17.96
N GLN A 62 11.42 -12.45 -16.77
CA GLN A 62 10.15 -12.14 -16.12
C GLN A 62 9.45 -10.95 -16.79
N ALA A 63 10.22 -9.96 -17.27
CA ALA A 63 9.65 -8.85 -18.03
C ALA A 63 8.97 -9.30 -19.34
N ARG A 64 9.53 -10.31 -20.03
CA ARG A 64 8.89 -10.91 -21.22
C ARG A 64 7.62 -11.69 -20.89
N LYS A 65 7.61 -12.45 -19.79
CA LYS A 65 6.40 -13.11 -19.31
C LYS A 65 5.30 -12.10 -18.98
N LEU A 66 5.65 -11.05 -18.22
CA LEU A 66 4.71 -9.98 -17.88
C LEU A 66 4.19 -9.23 -19.12
N ALA A 67 5.02 -9.02 -20.13
CA ALA A 67 4.58 -8.44 -21.40
C ALA A 67 3.49 -9.29 -22.07
N GLY A 68 3.69 -10.61 -22.13
CA GLY A 68 2.66 -11.54 -22.63
C GLY A 68 1.38 -11.49 -21.79
N TYR A 69 1.50 -11.56 -20.47
CA TYR A 69 0.38 -11.44 -19.54
C TYR A 69 -0.46 -10.18 -19.77
N LEU A 70 0.18 -9.01 -19.86
CA LEU A 70 -0.53 -7.74 -20.03
C LEU A 70 -1.17 -7.59 -21.42
N ASP A 71 -0.53 -8.11 -22.48
CA ASP A 71 -1.14 -8.12 -23.82
C ASP A 71 -2.37 -9.06 -23.86
N THR A 72 -2.36 -10.18 -23.13
CA THR A 72 -3.55 -11.03 -22.99
C THR A 72 -4.63 -10.33 -22.16
N VAL A 73 -4.29 -9.78 -20.99
CA VAL A 73 -5.25 -9.08 -20.11
C VAL A 73 -5.90 -7.89 -20.80
N TYR A 74 -5.17 -7.19 -21.69
CA TYR A 74 -5.70 -6.09 -22.50
C TYR A 74 -7.01 -6.46 -23.22
N GLY A 75 -7.12 -7.69 -23.75
CA GLY A 75 -8.28 -8.15 -24.51
C GLY A 75 -9.56 -8.38 -23.69
N PHE A 76 -9.46 -8.42 -22.35
CA PHE A 76 -10.59 -8.80 -21.49
C PHE A 76 -10.90 -7.74 -20.42
N ALA A 77 -9.88 -7.14 -19.81
CA ALA A 77 -10.05 -6.23 -18.66
C ALA A 77 -10.83 -4.93 -18.98
N GLY A 78 -11.03 -4.63 -20.26
CA GLY A 78 -11.82 -3.50 -20.75
C GLY A 78 -13.30 -3.78 -21.00
N ASN A 79 -13.71 -5.05 -21.06
CA ASN A 79 -14.99 -5.46 -21.66
C ASN A 79 -16.20 -4.96 -20.87
N SER A 80 -16.22 -5.19 -19.55
CA SER A 80 -17.31 -4.72 -18.68
C SER A 80 -17.40 -3.19 -18.55
N LEU A 81 -16.37 -2.46 -18.96
CA LEU A 81 -16.39 -1.00 -19.08
C LEU A 81 -16.47 -0.53 -20.53
N ASN A 82 -16.62 -1.41 -21.52
CA ASN A 82 -16.68 -1.08 -22.94
C ASN A 82 -15.62 -0.03 -23.33
N TYR A 83 -14.35 -0.29 -22.95
CA TYR A 83 -13.27 0.65 -23.18
C TYR A 83 -11.92 -0.05 -23.36
N HIS A 84 -11.23 0.32 -24.43
CA HIS A 84 -9.90 -0.17 -24.76
C HIS A 84 -8.88 0.95 -24.57
N PRO A 85 -7.95 0.82 -23.60
CA PRO A 85 -6.99 1.87 -23.32
C PRO A 85 -5.90 1.95 -24.39
N LYS A 86 -5.27 3.11 -24.52
CA LYS A 86 -4.03 3.27 -25.27
C LYS A 86 -2.88 2.60 -24.52
N ARG A 87 -1.80 2.35 -25.27
CA ARG A 87 -0.52 1.84 -24.73
C ARG A 87 -0.12 2.54 -23.43
N ILE A 88 0.29 1.73 -22.45
CA ILE A 88 0.68 2.16 -21.10
C ILE A 88 2.14 1.77 -20.82
N SER A 89 2.88 2.62 -20.10
CA SER A 89 4.22 2.28 -19.62
C SER A 89 4.14 1.59 -18.25
N LEU A 90 5.03 0.63 -17.98
CA LEU A 90 5.15 -0.05 -16.69
C LEU A 90 6.61 -0.03 -16.24
N VAL A 91 6.87 0.19 -14.95
CA VAL A 91 8.21 0.08 -14.33
C VAL A 91 8.24 -1.07 -13.33
N MET A 92 9.26 -1.93 -13.42
CA MET A 92 9.44 -3.08 -12.52
C MET A 92 10.48 -2.81 -11.42
N HIS A 93 10.06 -2.97 -10.17
CA HIS A 93 10.87 -2.76 -8.97
C HIS A 93 11.26 -4.09 -8.31
N THR A 94 12.49 -4.55 -8.54
CA THR A 94 12.96 -5.91 -8.18
C THR A 94 13.83 -5.97 -6.91
N GLN A 95 13.99 -4.84 -6.21
CA GLN A 95 14.87 -4.72 -5.04
C GLN A 95 14.13 -4.38 -3.74
N SER A 96 12.79 -4.36 -3.76
CA SER A 96 11.96 -4.01 -2.60
C SER A 96 11.52 -5.27 -1.83
N SER A 97 11.47 -5.20 -0.50
CA SER A 97 10.82 -6.18 0.37
C SER A 97 9.32 -5.90 0.58
N VAL A 98 8.76 -4.94 -0.16
CA VAL A 98 7.35 -4.56 -0.14
C VAL A 98 6.66 -5.19 -1.34
N SER A 99 5.48 -5.77 -1.09
CA SER A 99 4.58 -6.30 -2.10
C SER A 99 3.53 -5.24 -2.38
N ASN A 100 3.58 -4.62 -3.55
CA ASN A 100 2.65 -3.56 -3.93
C ASN A 100 2.63 -3.37 -5.46
N ALA A 101 1.66 -2.63 -5.94
CA ALA A 101 1.71 -2.00 -7.24
C ALA A 101 0.90 -0.69 -7.23
N VAL A 102 1.07 0.13 -8.26
CA VAL A 102 0.27 1.34 -8.39
C VAL A 102 0.17 1.83 -9.83
N VAL A 103 -0.94 2.48 -10.15
CA VAL A 103 -1.14 3.24 -11.38
C VAL A 103 -1.04 4.74 -11.12
N ALA A 104 0.00 5.35 -11.64
CA ALA A 104 0.18 6.80 -11.68
C ALA A 104 -0.38 7.36 -12.98
N TRP A 105 -1.05 8.51 -12.94
CA TRP A 105 -1.63 9.10 -14.15
C TRP A 105 -0.84 10.28 -14.73
N ALA A 106 -0.07 11.00 -13.91
CA ALA A 106 0.74 12.15 -14.35
C ALA A 106 2.18 12.01 -13.81
N PRO A 107 3.12 11.39 -14.57
CA PRO A 107 2.93 10.80 -15.89
C PRO A 107 2.28 9.41 -15.86
N LYS A 108 1.44 9.11 -16.86
CA LYS A 108 0.70 7.85 -17.05
C LYS A 108 1.66 6.65 -17.10
N ARG A 109 1.70 5.85 -16.03
CA ARG A 109 2.46 4.60 -15.92
C ARG A 109 1.92 3.69 -14.81
N MET A 110 2.18 2.40 -14.93
CA MET A 110 2.07 1.42 -13.85
C MET A 110 3.44 1.22 -13.20
N GLU A 111 3.45 0.80 -11.94
CA GLU A 111 4.66 0.42 -11.20
C GLU A 111 4.42 -0.86 -10.42
N PHE A 112 5.20 -1.91 -10.68
CA PHE A 112 5.04 -3.21 -10.04
C PHE A 112 6.23 -3.49 -9.12
N TYR A 113 5.97 -3.77 -7.85
CA TYR A 113 6.96 -4.32 -6.93
C TYR A 113 6.89 -5.85 -6.98
N THR A 114 7.96 -6.48 -7.44
CA THR A 114 7.90 -7.89 -7.90
C THR A 114 7.89 -8.90 -6.76
N THR A 115 8.30 -8.50 -5.56
CA THR A 115 8.37 -9.38 -4.38
C THR A 115 6.96 -9.79 -3.93
N PRO A 116 6.59 -11.10 -3.97
CA PRO A 116 5.27 -11.56 -3.57
C PRO A 116 5.01 -11.46 -2.06
N SER A 117 3.74 -11.36 -1.68
CA SER A 117 3.31 -11.37 -0.29
C SER A 117 3.27 -12.78 0.29
N GLN A 118 3.56 -12.95 1.59
CA GLN A 118 3.37 -14.22 2.30
C GLN A 118 1.89 -14.49 2.67
N ASN A 119 0.97 -13.62 2.26
CA ASN A 119 -0.47 -13.79 2.39
C ASN A 119 -1.17 -13.54 1.04
N MET A 120 -0.76 -14.30 0.02
CA MET A 120 -1.27 -14.21 -1.34
C MET A 120 -2.36 -15.27 -1.56
N TYR A 121 -3.40 -14.96 -2.34
CA TYR A 121 -4.40 -15.95 -2.78
C TYR A 121 -3.81 -16.91 -3.82
N ALA A 122 -4.59 -17.92 -4.24
CA ALA A 122 -4.15 -19.04 -5.07
C ALA A 122 -3.88 -18.67 -6.54
N GLN A 123 -3.01 -17.68 -6.77
CA GLN A 123 -2.57 -17.25 -8.10
C GLN A 123 -1.18 -16.59 -8.00
N PRO A 124 -0.28 -16.73 -8.99
CA PRO A 124 1.03 -16.08 -8.96
C PRO A 124 0.96 -14.55 -8.97
N TRP A 125 1.87 -13.92 -8.22
CA TRP A 125 1.87 -12.48 -7.94
C TRP A 125 1.77 -11.57 -9.17
N LEU A 126 2.60 -11.79 -10.20
CA LEU A 126 2.58 -10.94 -11.40
C LEU A 126 1.26 -11.03 -12.17
N GLN A 127 0.56 -12.16 -12.10
CA GLN A 127 -0.75 -12.33 -12.74
C GLN A 127 -1.84 -11.58 -11.96
N GLN A 128 -1.79 -11.64 -10.62
CA GLN A 128 -2.66 -10.85 -9.75
C GLN A 128 -2.54 -9.36 -10.06
N LEU A 129 -1.31 -8.85 -10.07
CA LEU A 129 -1.02 -7.45 -10.39
C LEU A 129 -1.47 -7.10 -11.82
N SER A 130 -1.28 -8.00 -12.78
CA SER A 130 -1.70 -7.78 -14.17
C SER A 130 -3.21 -7.58 -14.28
N LEU A 131 -4.02 -8.37 -13.57
CA LEU A 131 -5.48 -8.20 -13.56
C LEU A 131 -5.93 -6.94 -12.82
N HIS A 132 -5.41 -6.73 -11.61
CA HIS A 132 -5.85 -5.64 -10.73
C HIS A 132 -5.44 -4.26 -11.26
N GLU A 133 -4.15 -4.06 -11.49
CA GLU A 133 -3.60 -2.75 -11.83
C GLU A 133 -3.96 -2.35 -13.26
N PHE A 134 -4.06 -3.30 -14.17
CA PHE A 134 -4.49 -2.99 -15.53
C PHE A 134 -5.95 -2.50 -15.55
N ARG A 135 -6.80 -2.97 -14.63
CA ARG A 135 -8.15 -2.43 -14.50
C ARG A 135 -8.15 -0.94 -14.13
N HIS A 136 -7.24 -0.49 -13.26
CA HIS A 136 -7.09 0.94 -12.99
C HIS A 136 -6.70 1.74 -14.24
N VAL A 137 -5.87 1.18 -15.13
CA VAL A 137 -5.55 1.82 -16.42
C VAL A 137 -6.82 2.03 -17.24
N VAL A 138 -7.68 1.00 -17.35
CA VAL A 138 -8.97 1.09 -18.06
C VAL A 138 -9.86 2.16 -17.43
N GLN A 139 -10.02 2.15 -16.10
CA GLN A 139 -10.87 3.10 -15.38
C GLN A 139 -10.43 4.56 -15.61
N ILE A 140 -9.13 4.84 -15.45
CA ILE A 140 -8.62 6.21 -15.54
C ILE A 140 -8.60 6.68 -17.00
N GLU A 141 -8.20 5.83 -17.95
CA GLU A 141 -8.28 6.15 -19.38
C GLU A 141 -9.72 6.42 -19.83
N LYS A 142 -10.70 5.65 -19.34
CA LYS A 142 -12.12 5.85 -19.66
C LYS A 142 -12.66 7.20 -19.21
N LEU A 143 -12.00 7.87 -18.25
CA LEU A 143 -12.33 9.26 -17.91
C LEU A 143 -11.87 10.25 -18.97
N ASN A 144 -10.86 9.94 -19.78
CA ASN A 144 -10.27 10.83 -20.77
C ASN A 144 -11.09 10.88 -22.09
N GLN A 145 -12.38 11.19 -21.96
CA GLN A 145 -13.33 11.38 -23.07
C GLN A 145 -14.24 12.58 -22.80
N GLY A 146 -15.00 13.03 -23.81
CA GLY A 146 -15.89 14.18 -23.68
C GLY A 146 -15.16 15.44 -23.20
N LEU A 147 -15.77 16.17 -22.25
CA LEU A 147 -15.19 17.41 -21.71
C LEU A 147 -13.89 17.17 -20.93
N THR A 148 -13.74 16.03 -20.24
CA THR A 148 -12.47 15.70 -19.57
C THR A 148 -11.32 15.56 -20.57
N LYS A 149 -11.57 15.13 -21.81
CA LYS A 149 -10.55 15.11 -22.86
C LYS A 149 -10.10 16.51 -23.26
N VAL A 150 -11.02 17.47 -23.28
CA VAL A 150 -10.69 18.90 -23.51
C VAL A 150 -9.86 19.45 -22.35
N LEU A 151 -10.25 19.15 -21.10
CA LEU A 151 -9.45 19.52 -19.92
C LEU A 151 -8.07 18.88 -19.96
N SER A 152 -7.97 17.64 -20.41
CA SER A 152 -6.68 16.94 -20.53
C SER A 152 -5.82 17.46 -21.67
N TRP A 153 -6.41 18.12 -22.67
CA TRP A 153 -5.66 18.87 -23.67
C TRP A 153 -5.15 20.22 -23.13
N LEU A 154 -5.93 20.90 -22.27
CA LEU A 154 -5.54 22.17 -21.64
C LEU A 154 -4.52 22.01 -20.50
N PHE A 155 -4.68 20.95 -19.71
CA PHE A 155 -3.91 20.72 -18.48
C PHE A 155 -2.93 19.54 -18.58
N GLY A 156 -2.80 18.93 -19.77
CA GLY A 156 -2.15 17.65 -19.96
C GLY A 156 -2.78 16.53 -19.10
N GLN A 157 -1.97 15.56 -18.67
CA GLN A 157 -2.46 14.40 -17.93
C GLN A 157 -3.07 14.75 -16.57
N GLN A 158 -2.66 15.87 -15.95
CA GLN A 158 -3.28 16.37 -14.72
C GLN A 158 -4.76 16.74 -14.89
N GLY A 159 -5.22 17.06 -16.11
CA GLY A 159 -6.64 17.32 -16.37
C GLY A 159 -7.52 16.10 -16.06
N THR A 160 -7.16 14.92 -16.55
CA THR A 160 -7.86 13.67 -16.20
C THR A 160 -7.65 13.33 -14.72
N GLY A 161 -6.43 13.52 -14.19
CA GLY A 161 -6.11 13.26 -12.78
C GLY A 161 -6.96 14.09 -11.80
N ALA A 162 -7.25 15.34 -12.14
CA ALA A 162 -8.15 16.20 -11.36
C ALA A 162 -9.58 15.65 -11.37
N ILE A 163 -10.10 15.22 -12.53
CA ILE A 163 -11.45 14.64 -12.62
C ILE A 163 -11.55 13.31 -11.85
N LEU A 164 -10.51 12.48 -11.92
CA LEU A 164 -10.38 11.28 -11.10
C LEU A 164 -10.50 11.63 -9.61
N GLY A 165 -9.65 12.53 -9.09
CA GLY A 165 -9.62 12.89 -7.66
C GLY A 165 -10.87 13.63 -7.15
N LEU A 166 -11.54 14.41 -8.00
CA LEU A 166 -12.73 15.17 -7.60
C LEU A 166 -14.00 14.32 -7.54
N TYR A 167 -14.14 13.31 -8.41
CA TYR A 167 -15.43 12.68 -8.65
C TYR A 167 -15.48 11.18 -8.43
N LEU A 168 -14.35 10.46 -8.51
CA LEU A 168 -14.33 9.02 -8.31
C LEU A 168 -13.94 8.67 -6.88
N PRO A 169 -14.82 7.97 -6.14
CA PRO A 169 -14.45 7.46 -4.83
C PRO A 169 -13.37 6.37 -4.95
N THR A 170 -12.42 6.37 -4.03
CA THR A 170 -11.36 5.35 -3.97
C THR A 170 -11.93 3.94 -3.82
N TRP A 171 -13.00 3.76 -3.05
CA TRP A 171 -13.68 2.46 -2.92
C TRP A 171 -14.18 1.93 -4.27
N PHE A 172 -14.61 2.80 -5.20
CA PHE A 172 -15.08 2.35 -6.51
C PHE A 172 -13.90 1.86 -7.36
N MET A 173 -12.81 2.64 -7.38
CA MET A 173 -11.60 2.28 -8.11
C MET A 173 -11.10 0.89 -7.70
N GLU A 174 -10.89 0.71 -6.40
CA GLU A 174 -10.37 -0.53 -5.81
C GLU A 174 -11.39 -1.68 -5.88
N GLY A 175 -12.66 -1.38 -5.62
CA GLY A 175 -13.74 -2.37 -5.67
C GLY A 175 -13.95 -2.98 -7.05
N ASP A 176 -13.89 -2.17 -8.11
CA ASP A 176 -14.03 -2.63 -9.49
C ASP A 176 -12.77 -3.33 -10.01
N ALA A 177 -11.59 -2.96 -9.50
CA ALA A 177 -10.37 -3.74 -9.72
C ALA A 177 -10.41 -5.11 -9.01
N VAL A 178 -10.93 -5.18 -7.77
CA VAL A 178 -11.18 -6.46 -7.08
C VAL A 178 -12.24 -7.30 -7.79
N ALA A 179 -13.32 -6.69 -8.29
CA ALA A 179 -14.31 -7.40 -9.08
C ALA A 179 -13.68 -7.97 -10.37
N THR A 180 -12.80 -7.21 -11.03
CA THR A 180 -12.14 -7.65 -12.27
C THR A 180 -11.15 -8.79 -12.03
N GLU A 181 -10.27 -8.72 -11.02
CA GLU A 181 -9.36 -9.84 -10.70
C GLU A 181 -10.14 -11.10 -10.28
N THR A 182 -11.32 -10.93 -9.68
CA THR A 182 -12.20 -12.04 -9.32
C THR A 182 -12.84 -12.62 -10.57
N GLY A 183 -13.51 -11.82 -11.42
CA GLY A 183 -14.17 -12.35 -12.61
C GLY A 183 -13.22 -13.01 -13.62
N LEU A 184 -12.00 -12.48 -13.79
CA LEU A 184 -11.01 -12.94 -14.78
C LEU A 184 -9.98 -13.93 -14.21
N SER A 185 -10.24 -14.55 -13.06
CA SER A 185 -9.43 -15.64 -12.52
C SER A 185 -10.28 -16.71 -11.85
N TYR A 186 -9.70 -17.89 -11.62
CA TYR A 186 -10.30 -18.91 -10.75
C TYR A 186 -10.11 -18.61 -9.25
N SER A 187 -9.43 -17.50 -8.90
CA SER A 187 -9.12 -17.09 -7.52
C SER A 187 -9.57 -15.65 -7.26
N GLY A 188 -8.72 -14.75 -6.76
CA GLY A 188 -9.06 -13.34 -6.52
C GLY A 188 -9.75 -13.09 -5.18
N ARG A 189 -9.60 -11.87 -4.65
CA ARG A 189 -10.06 -11.52 -3.30
C ARG A 189 -11.56 -11.69 -3.10
N GLY A 190 -12.37 -11.51 -4.14
CA GLY A 190 -13.82 -11.67 -4.08
C GLY A 190 -14.32 -13.09 -3.80
N ARG A 191 -13.44 -14.11 -3.93
CA ARG A 191 -13.72 -15.52 -3.55
C ARG A 191 -13.21 -15.90 -2.16
N LEU A 192 -12.49 -15.03 -1.47
CA LEU A 192 -11.92 -15.32 -0.15
C LEU A 192 -12.95 -15.02 0.94
N PRO A 193 -13.37 -16.00 1.77
CA PRO A 193 -14.26 -15.72 2.88
C PRO A 193 -13.69 -14.70 3.87
N LEU A 194 -12.36 -14.72 4.10
CA LEU A 194 -11.68 -13.73 4.95
C LEU A 194 -11.82 -12.29 4.45
N PHE A 195 -12.04 -12.09 3.15
CA PHE A 195 -12.19 -10.76 2.56
C PHE A 195 -13.58 -10.17 2.85
N GLU A 196 -14.64 -10.98 2.90
CA GLU A 196 -15.98 -10.51 3.31
C GLU A 196 -16.25 -10.61 4.82
N MET A 197 -15.46 -11.43 5.53
CA MET A 197 -15.61 -11.75 6.95
C MET A 197 -15.81 -10.53 7.84
N LYS A 198 -14.97 -9.49 7.69
CA LYS A 198 -14.99 -8.32 8.57
C LYS A 198 -16.29 -7.55 8.46
N THR A 199 -16.77 -7.35 7.23
CA THR A 199 -18.05 -6.68 6.97
C THR A 199 -19.23 -7.54 7.38
N ARG A 200 -19.16 -8.85 7.15
CA ARG A 200 -20.19 -9.82 7.58
C ARG A 200 -20.37 -9.79 9.10
N ALA A 201 -19.28 -9.91 9.86
CA ALA A 201 -19.31 -9.86 11.32
C ALA A 201 -19.90 -8.52 11.82
N GLN A 202 -19.47 -7.40 11.23
CA GLN A 202 -20.02 -6.09 11.56
C GLN A 202 -21.55 -6.03 11.35
N PHE A 203 -22.06 -6.54 10.23
CA PHE A 203 -23.49 -6.45 9.92
C PHE A 203 -24.37 -7.32 10.82
N LEU A 204 -23.84 -8.47 11.25
CA LEU A 204 -24.57 -9.47 12.02
C LEU A 204 -24.49 -9.26 13.54
N GLU A 205 -23.41 -8.67 14.06
CA GLU A 205 -23.28 -8.40 15.51
C GLU A 205 -23.48 -6.93 15.88
N LYS A 206 -23.26 -6.02 14.93
CA LYS A 206 -23.41 -4.57 15.13
C LYS A 206 -24.48 -4.05 14.18
N GLU A 207 -24.14 -3.03 13.41
CA GLU A 207 -25.05 -2.36 12.49
C GLU A 207 -24.38 -2.14 11.12
N VAL A 208 -25.22 -1.90 10.12
CA VAL A 208 -24.76 -1.37 8.83
C VAL A 208 -24.42 0.10 9.04
N TYR A 209 -23.12 0.42 9.10
CA TYR A 209 -22.67 1.79 9.26
C TYR A 209 -23.12 2.68 8.09
N SER A 210 -23.29 3.97 8.39
CA SER A 210 -23.60 4.97 7.37
C SER A 210 -22.52 5.01 6.28
N TYR A 211 -22.90 5.42 5.07
CA TYR A 211 -21.97 5.55 3.94
C TYR A 211 -20.75 6.41 4.32
N ASP A 212 -20.98 7.55 5.00
CA ASP A 212 -19.89 8.46 5.35
C ASP A 212 -18.92 7.82 6.35
N LYS A 213 -19.41 7.06 7.33
CA LYS A 213 -18.55 6.31 8.27
C LYS A 213 -17.78 5.18 7.58
N ALA A 214 -18.41 4.45 6.67
CA ALA A 214 -17.77 3.37 5.91
C ALA A 214 -16.67 3.89 4.97
N VAL A 215 -16.81 5.10 4.43
CA VAL A 215 -15.86 5.68 3.46
C VAL A 215 -14.81 6.59 4.10
N LEU A 216 -15.14 7.32 5.16
CA LEU A 216 -14.22 8.26 5.84
C LEU A 216 -13.49 7.62 7.03
N GLY A 217 -13.94 6.46 7.51
CA GLY A 217 -13.37 5.79 8.67
C GLY A 217 -13.98 6.22 10.01
N SER A 218 -13.49 5.63 11.10
CA SER A 218 -13.86 5.97 12.48
C SER A 218 -12.67 5.69 13.41
N TYR A 219 -12.34 6.65 14.29
CA TYR A 219 -11.35 6.41 15.36
C TYR A 219 -11.92 5.56 16.51
N LYS A 220 -13.25 5.47 16.60
CA LYS A 220 -13.92 4.70 17.65
C LYS A 220 -14.11 3.25 17.26
N ASP A 221 -14.66 3.04 16.07
CA ASP A 221 -15.11 1.73 15.58
C ASP A 221 -14.19 1.26 14.45
N PHE A 222 -13.93 -0.04 14.41
CA PHE A 222 -13.22 -0.63 13.29
C PHE A 222 -14.08 -0.56 12.02
N ILE A 223 -13.47 -0.07 10.93
CA ILE A 223 -14.10 0.02 9.62
C ILE A 223 -13.32 -0.90 8.67
N PRO A 224 -13.99 -1.87 8.00
CA PRO A 224 -13.38 -2.67 6.95
C PRO A 224 -12.75 -1.79 5.87
N SER A 225 -11.70 -2.28 5.20
CA SER A 225 -10.96 -1.42 4.27
C SER A 225 -11.80 -1.03 3.04
N ILE A 226 -11.30 -0.04 2.31
CA ILE A 226 -11.94 0.44 1.08
C ILE A 226 -11.99 -0.63 -0.02
N TYR A 227 -11.17 -1.69 0.08
CA TYR A 227 -11.16 -2.81 -0.87
C TYR A 227 -12.38 -3.70 -0.64
N GLU A 228 -12.61 -4.13 0.61
CA GLU A 228 -13.78 -4.94 1.01
C GLU A 228 -15.07 -4.17 0.73
N THR A 229 -15.19 -2.95 1.25
CA THR A 229 -16.37 -2.10 1.05
C THR A 229 -16.61 -1.84 -0.44
N GLY A 230 -15.53 -1.58 -1.18
CA GLY A 230 -15.58 -1.30 -2.60
C GLY A 230 -16.09 -2.47 -3.42
N TYR A 231 -15.51 -3.66 -3.22
CA TYR A 231 -15.89 -4.88 -3.92
C TYR A 231 -17.36 -5.22 -3.66
N LEU A 232 -17.79 -5.20 -2.39
CA LEU A 232 -19.16 -5.52 -2.02
C LEU A 232 -20.17 -4.59 -2.71
N LEU A 233 -19.88 -3.28 -2.79
CA LEU A 233 -20.74 -2.33 -3.50
C LEU A 233 -20.73 -2.52 -5.02
N VAL A 234 -19.55 -2.73 -5.60
CA VAL A 234 -19.41 -2.90 -7.05
C VAL A 234 -20.09 -4.20 -7.50
N ALA A 235 -19.80 -5.31 -6.81
CA ALA A 235 -20.30 -6.63 -7.14
C ALA A 235 -21.80 -6.74 -6.91
N GLU A 236 -22.33 -6.24 -5.78
CA GLU A 236 -23.77 -6.23 -5.54
C GLU A 236 -24.51 -5.29 -6.51
N GLY A 237 -23.89 -4.16 -6.88
CA GLY A 237 -24.38 -3.27 -7.93
C GLY A 237 -24.48 -3.97 -9.29
N ARG A 238 -23.41 -4.67 -9.70
CA ARG A 238 -23.36 -5.46 -10.94
C ARG A 238 -24.35 -6.62 -10.93
N ARG A 239 -24.51 -7.30 -9.80
CA ARG A 239 -25.50 -8.39 -9.64
C ARG A 239 -26.93 -7.90 -9.84
N LYS A 240 -27.26 -6.71 -9.33
CA LYS A 240 -28.61 -6.14 -9.42
C LYS A 240 -28.91 -5.44 -10.75
N TYR A 241 -27.91 -4.79 -11.36
CA TYR A 241 -28.12 -3.83 -12.44
C TYR A 241 -27.26 -4.05 -13.68
N GLY A 242 -26.41 -5.09 -13.70
CA GLY A 242 -25.48 -5.36 -14.80
C GLY A 242 -24.19 -4.50 -14.77
N PRO A 243 -23.21 -4.83 -15.61
CA PRO A 243 -21.97 -4.05 -15.75
C PRO A 243 -22.20 -2.60 -16.23
N GLU A 244 -23.32 -2.35 -16.94
CA GLU A 244 -23.70 -1.05 -17.49
C GLU A 244 -23.85 0.03 -16.41
N LEU A 245 -24.15 -0.35 -15.16
CA LEU A 245 -24.23 0.57 -14.03
C LEU A 245 -22.94 1.40 -13.90
N TRP A 246 -21.78 0.73 -13.92
CA TRP A 246 -20.49 1.36 -13.70
C TRP A 246 -19.94 1.95 -14.99
N GLU A 247 -20.21 1.31 -16.13
CA GLU A 247 -19.87 1.83 -17.46
C GLU A 247 -20.51 3.21 -17.70
N HIS A 248 -21.83 3.31 -17.48
CA HIS A 248 -22.60 4.54 -17.63
C HIS A 248 -22.19 5.60 -16.63
N THR A 249 -21.92 5.20 -15.38
CA THR A 249 -21.47 6.12 -14.33
C THR A 249 -20.14 6.78 -14.70
N LEU A 250 -19.16 6.01 -15.19
CA LEU A 250 -17.89 6.54 -15.68
C LEU A 250 -18.06 7.44 -16.91
N ASN A 251 -18.87 7.02 -17.89
CA ASN A 251 -19.19 7.85 -19.07
C ASN A 251 -19.76 9.22 -18.65
N ARG A 252 -20.61 9.24 -17.62
CA ARG A 252 -21.20 10.48 -17.11
C ARG A 252 -20.17 11.39 -16.44
N VAL A 253 -19.32 10.85 -15.57
CA VAL A 253 -18.24 11.61 -14.93
C VAL A 253 -17.33 12.23 -15.97
N ALA A 254 -16.87 11.42 -16.93
CA ALA A 254 -15.99 11.84 -18.00
C ALA A 254 -16.58 12.96 -18.90
N ARG A 255 -17.85 12.81 -19.28
CA ARG A 255 -18.48 13.72 -20.25
C ARG A 255 -19.09 14.96 -19.60
N ARG A 256 -19.37 14.92 -18.28
CA ARG A 256 -20.04 16.01 -17.55
C ARG A 256 -19.32 16.39 -16.25
N PRO A 257 -18.00 16.69 -16.27
CA PRO A 257 -17.23 17.09 -15.09
C PRO A 257 -17.59 18.50 -14.58
N TYR A 258 -18.46 19.24 -15.27
CA TYR A 258 -18.99 20.52 -14.78
C TYR A 258 -20.13 20.34 -13.75
N MET A 259 -20.65 19.12 -13.59
CA MET A 259 -21.68 18.83 -12.60
C MET A 259 -21.08 18.77 -11.19
N VAL A 260 -21.87 19.14 -10.18
CA VAL A 260 -21.45 19.03 -8.77
C VAL A 260 -21.33 17.56 -8.33
N THR A 261 -22.24 16.69 -8.79
CA THR A 261 -22.29 15.27 -8.37
C THR A 261 -22.53 14.29 -9.54
N PRO A 262 -21.65 14.28 -10.57
CA PRO A 262 -21.85 13.46 -11.76
C PRO A 262 -21.87 11.96 -11.45
N PHE A 263 -20.98 11.47 -10.56
CA PHE A 263 -20.92 10.05 -10.18
C PHE A 263 -22.23 9.56 -9.55
N GLN A 264 -22.71 10.26 -8.52
CA GLN A 264 -23.99 9.95 -7.88
C GLN A 264 -25.17 9.97 -8.87
N LYS A 265 -25.16 10.90 -9.83
CA LYS A 265 -26.22 10.98 -10.83
C LYS A 265 -26.12 9.82 -11.84
N GLY A 266 -24.90 9.36 -12.15
CA GLY A 266 -24.66 8.17 -12.97
C GLY A 266 -25.29 6.91 -12.36
N ILE A 267 -25.03 6.67 -11.07
CA ILE A 267 -25.65 5.57 -10.32
C ILE A 267 -27.18 5.68 -10.38
N LYS A 268 -27.73 6.89 -10.18
CA LYS A 268 -29.18 7.12 -10.19
C LYS A 268 -29.82 6.82 -11.54
N ASP A 269 -29.13 7.11 -12.63
CA ASP A 269 -29.71 6.96 -13.96
C ASP A 269 -30.01 5.49 -14.31
N ILE A 270 -29.26 4.54 -13.74
CA ILE A 270 -29.48 3.09 -13.92
C ILE A 270 -30.26 2.49 -12.75
N SER A 271 -29.84 2.74 -11.50
CA SER A 271 -30.44 2.09 -10.33
C SER A 271 -31.74 2.76 -9.82
N GLY A 272 -32.07 3.95 -10.31
CA GLY A 272 -33.11 4.82 -9.75
C GLY A 272 -32.73 5.49 -8.42
N LYS A 273 -31.63 5.07 -7.78
CA LYS A 273 -31.20 5.47 -6.43
C LYS A 273 -29.97 6.38 -6.48
N ARG A 274 -29.94 7.43 -5.64
CA ARG A 274 -28.70 8.19 -5.41
C ARG A 274 -27.73 7.34 -4.58
N LYS A 275 -26.46 7.74 -4.56
CA LYS A 275 -25.33 7.06 -3.88
C LYS A 275 -25.67 6.51 -2.49
N ILE A 276 -26.22 7.31 -1.59
CA ILE A 276 -26.51 6.88 -0.21
C ILE A 276 -27.66 5.84 -0.15
N PRO A 277 -28.84 6.08 -0.76
CA PRO A 277 -29.86 5.03 -0.87
C PRO A 277 -29.39 3.77 -1.60
N PHE A 278 -28.55 3.90 -2.63
CA PHE A 278 -27.95 2.77 -3.34
C PHE A 278 -27.03 1.95 -2.43
N TYR A 279 -26.15 2.62 -1.68
CA TYR A 279 -25.30 1.98 -0.68
C TYR A 279 -26.12 1.20 0.34
N LYS A 280 -27.13 1.84 0.94
CA LYS A 280 -27.99 1.21 1.95
C LYS A 280 -28.67 -0.03 1.38
N ASP A 281 -29.23 0.07 0.18
CA ASP A 281 -29.89 -1.05 -0.50
C ASP A 281 -28.94 -2.23 -0.80
N CYS A 282 -27.69 -1.96 -1.17
CA CYS A 282 -26.69 -3.02 -1.37
C CYS A 282 -26.33 -3.68 -0.03
N MET A 283 -26.04 -2.88 0.99
CA MET A 283 -25.62 -3.40 2.30
C MET A 283 -26.74 -4.16 3.02
N ASP A 284 -27.98 -3.67 2.96
CA ASP A 284 -29.14 -4.35 3.53
C ASP A 284 -29.39 -5.70 2.82
N GLY A 285 -29.21 -5.76 1.50
CA GLY A 285 -29.31 -7.00 0.73
C GLY A 285 -28.23 -8.02 1.08
N LEU A 286 -26.99 -7.58 1.25
CA LEU A 286 -25.88 -8.43 1.70
C LEU A 286 -26.11 -8.95 3.12
N LYS A 287 -26.57 -8.08 4.04
CA LYS A 287 -26.92 -8.46 5.41
C LYS A 287 -27.96 -9.58 5.43
N GLN A 288 -29.02 -9.49 4.62
CA GLN A 288 -30.05 -10.53 4.53
C GLN A 288 -29.47 -11.88 4.06
N ARG A 289 -28.60 -11.88 3.04
CA ARG A 289 -27.96 -13.11 2.56
C ARG A 289 -27.04 -13.72 3.61
N TRP A 290 -26.28 -12.90 4.33
CA TRP A 290 -25.44 -13.38 5.42
C TRP A 290 -26.24 -13.85 6.63
N GLN A 291 -27.42 -13.28 6.94
CA GLN A 291 -28.31 -13.81 7.96
C GLN A 291 -28.79 -15.23 7.63
N VAL A 292 -29.06 -15.50 6.34
CA VAL A 292 -29.39 -16.86 5.87
C VAL A 292 -28.19 -17.80 6.03
N GLN A 293 -27.00 -17.38 5.59
CA GLN A 293 -25.76 -18.16 5.79
C GLN A 293 -25.49 -18.46 7.27
N ASP A 294 -25.62 -17.46 8.15
CA ASP A 294 -25.41 -17.57 9.60
C ASP A 294 -26.36 -18.59 10.22
N GLY A 295 -27.62 -18.66 9.75
CA GLY A 295 -28.62 -19.63 10.20
C GLY A 295 -28.26 -21.09 9.90
N PHE A 296 -27.38 -21.36 8.93
CA PHE A 296 -26.85 -22.71 8.65
C PHE A 296 -25.49 -22.96 9.32
N THR A 297 -24.90 -21.94 9.95
CA THR A 297 -23.57 -22.02 10.54
C THR A 297 -23.68 -22.49 11.99
N ASN A 298 -23.61 -23.81 12.19
CA ASN A 298 -23.62 -24.41 13.53
C ASN A 298 -22.28 -24.18 14.23
N SER A 299 -22.12 -23.01 14.86
CA SER A 299 -20.91 -22.65 15.62
C SER A 299 -21.08 -22.97 17.11
N PRO A 300 -20.13 -23.70 17.73
CA PRO A 300 -20.16 -23.89 19.18
C PRO A 300 -19.93 -22.57 19.91
N SER A 301 -20.56 -22.41 21.08
CA SER A 301 -20.31 -21.28 21.96
C SER A 301 -18.98 -21.51 22.70
N LEU A 302 -17.91 -20.88 22.23
CA LEU A 302 -16.58 -20.97 22.84
C LEU A 302 -16.29 -19.75 23.71
N THR A 303 -15.76 -19.98 24.91
CA THR A 303 -15.28 -18.92 25.79
C THR A 303 -13.90 -18.45 25.33
N PRO A 304 -13.70 -17.15 25.07
CA PRO A 304 -12.39 -16.63 24.70
C PRO A 304 -11.38 -16.73 25.86
N ILE A 305 -10.15 -17.13 25.55
CA ILE A 305 -9.01 -17.06 26.48
C ILE A 305 -8.47 -15.62 26.52
N SER A 306 -8.43 -14.95 25.37
CA SER A 306 -7.98 -13.56 25.28
C SER A 306 -8.98 -12.59 25.92
N PRO A 307 -8.51 -11.46 26.50
CA PRO A 307 -9.39 -10.47 27.12
C PRO A 307 -10.46 -9.92 26.17
N VAL A 308 -11.70 -9.83 26.66
CA VAL A 308 -12.81 -9.16 25.95
C VAL A 308 -12.90 -7.72 26.44
N THR A 309 -12.38 -6.77 25.66
CA THR A 309 -12.21 -5.37 26.08
C THR A 309 -13.35 -4.45 25.63
N GLY A 310 -14.28 -4.91 24.80
CA GLY A 310 -15.34 -4.09 24.18
C GLY A 310 -14.82 -3.05 23.17
N GLU A 311 -13.52 -3.12 22.85
CA GLU A 311 -12.87 -2.33 21.80
C GLU A 311 -12.25 -3.27 20.78
N TYR A 312 -12.09 -2.79 19.53
CA TYR A 312 -11.51 -3.62 18.48
C TYR A 312 -10.05 -3.98 18.77
N ALA A 313 -9.77 -5.26 18.93
CA ALA A 313 -8.44 -5.81 19.10
C ALA A 313 -8.34 -7.19 18.43
N ASP A 314 -7.27 -7.37 17.66
CA ASP A 314 -6.92 -8.66 17.08
C ASP A 314 -5.82 -9.31 17.91
N TYR A 315 -6.07 -10.55 18.35
CA TYR A 315 -5.07 -11.47 18.90
C TYR A 315 -4.79 -12.56 17.86
N ARG A 316 -3.57 -12.54 17.31
CA ARG A 316 -3.12 -13.39 16.20
C ARG A 316 -1.88 -14.20 16.59
N HIS A 317 -1.62 -15.27 15.84
CA HIS A 317 -0.48 -16.18 16.03
C HIS A 317 -0.38 -16.73 17.46
N PRO A 318 -1.44 -17.38 17.98
CA PRO A 318 -1.43 -17.93 19.33
C PRO A 318 -0.37 -19.02 19.47
N ALA A 319 0.22 -19.17 20.66
CA ALA A 319 1.04 -20.32 21.01
C ALA A 319 0.94 -20.62 22.51
N PHE A 320 1.13 -21.88 22.91
CA PHE A 320 1.09 -22.28 24.31
C PHE A 320 2.35 -21.83 25.07
N ILE A 321 2.17 -21.38 26.31
CA ILE A 321 3.23 -21.08 27.28
C ILE A 321 3.00 -21.96 28.51
N ASN A 322 3.92 -22.88 28.81
CA ASN A 322 3.86 -23.74 30.01
C ASN A 322 2.52 -24.49 30.19
N GLY A 323 1.83 -24.82 29.09
CA GLY A 323 0.57 -25.57 29.08
C GLY A 323 -0.70 -24.80 29.46
N THR A 324 -0.59 -23.67 30.17
CA THR A 324 -1.77 -22.88 30.63
C THR A 324 -1.77 -21.42 30.16
N GLY A 325 -0.60 -20.84 29.91
CA GLY A 325 -0.47 -19.50 29.36
C GLY A 325 -0.55 -19.48 27.84
N VAL A 326 -0.82 -18.30 27.29
CA VAL A 326 -0.94 -18.09 25.85
C VAL A 326 -0.09 -16.91 25.41
N PHE A 327 0.73 -17.13 24.38
CA PHE A 327 1.42 -16.08 23.63
C PHE A 327 0.50 -15.55 22.51
N ALA A 328 0.54 -14.25 22.21
CA ALA A 328 -0.09 -13.71 21.00
C ALA A 328 0.55 -12.42 20.49
N LEU A 329 0.33 -12.12 19.20
CA LEU A 329 0.45 -10.78 18.63
C LEU A 329 -0.87 -10.04 18.81
N ARG A 330 -0.86 -8.96 19.62
CA ARG A 330 -2.00 -8.06 19.82
C ARG A 330 -1.85 -6.81 18.94
N THR A 331 -2.89 -6.48 18.18
CA THR A 331 -3.05 -5.19 17.47
C THR A 331 -4.40 -4.59 17.75
N SER A 332 -4.49 -3.27 17.92
CA SER A 332 -5.76 -2.58 18.19
C SER A 332 -5.78 -1.19 17.57
N LEU A 333 -6.92 -0.51 17.68
CA LEU A 333 -7.01 0.91 17.29
C LEU A 333 -6.28 1.83 18.28
N ASP A 334 -6.14 1.41 19.54
CA ASP A 334 -5.65 2.21 20.66
C ASP A 334 -4.18 1.95 21.05
N ASP A 335 -3.56 0.90 20.54
CA ASP A 335 -2.14 0.64 20.80
C ASP A 335 -1.42 0.13 19.56
N ILE A 336 -0.12 0.34 19.55
CA ILE A 336 0.77 -0.24 18.54
C ILE A 336 0.91 -1.74 18.78
N ALA A 337 1.22 -2.51 17.72
CA ALA A 337 1.42 -3.95 17.83
C ALA A 337 2.33 -4.36 19.00
N ARG A 338 1.87 -5.30 19.82
CA ARG A 338 2.58 -5.89 20.98
C ARG A 338 2.61 -7.41 20.89
N PHE A 339 3.70 -7.99 21.38
CA PHE A 339 3.70 -9.39 21.80
C PHE A 339 3.25 -9.44 23.26
N VAL A 340 2.26 -10.27 23.55
CA VAL A 340 1.62 -10.37 24.87
C VAL A 340 1.61 -11.82 25.35
N SER A 341 1.64 -12.00 26.66
CA SER A 341 1.27 -13.23 27.35
C SER A 341 -0.10 -13.03 28.00
N ILE A 342 -0.92 -14.06 27.97
CA ILE A 342 -2.24 -14.12 28.60
C ILE A 342 -2.22 -15.34 29.52
N ASP A 343 -2.52 -15.15 30.81
CA ASP A 343 -2.62 -16.27 31.76
C ASP A 343 -3.99 -16.95 31.72
N ALA A 344 -4.17 -17.99 32.54
CA ALA A 344 -5.41 -18.78 32.59
C ALA A 344 -6.62 -17.96 33.10
N ASP A 345 -6.39 -16.87 33.83
CA ASP A 345 -7.43 -15.96 34.32
C ASP A 345 -7.76 -14.85 33.29
N GLY A 346 -7.08 -14.85 32.14
CA GLY A 346 -7.24 -13.86 31.07
C GLY A 346 -6.49 -12.56 31.33
N LYS A 347 -5.53 -12.52 32.27
CA LYS A 347 -4.70 -11.34 32.53
C LYS A 347 -3.64 -11.20 31.44
N GLU A 348 -3.64 -10.05 30.77
CA GLU A 348 -2.68 -9.72 29.72
C GLU A 348 -1.44 -9.00 30.27
N GLU A 349 -0.26 -9.42 29.83
CA GLU A 349 1.01 -8.73 30.07
C GLU A 349 1.81 -8.55 28.76
N VAL A 350 2.43 -7.37 28.59
CA VAL A 350 3.23 -7.08 27.40
C VAL A 350 4.62 -7.70 27.54
N ILE A 351 4.96 -8.62 26.65
CA ILE A 351 6.28 -9.24 26.54
C ILE A 351 7.26 -8.30 25.81
N PHE A 352 6.86 -7.82 24.62
CA PHE A 352 7.76 -7.05 23.76
C PHE A 352 7.00 -6.17 22.75
N THR A 353 7.66 -5.12 22.25
CA THR A 353 7.10 -4.21 21.22
C THR A 353 7.87 -4.32 19.92
N PRO A 354 7.36 -5.05 18.91
CA PRO A 354 8.02 -5.21 17.62
C PRO A 354 8.12 -3.89 16.83
N GLY A 355 9.00 -3.86 15.84
CA GLY A 355 9.14 -2.78 14.88
C GLY A 355 8.08 -2.81 13.78
N PHE A 356 8.52 -2.57 12.54
CA PHE A 356 7.71 -2.70 11.32
C PHE A 356 7.71 -4.16 10.87
N LEU A 357 7.00 -4.99 11.62
CA LEU A 357 6.92 -6.43 11.40
C LEU A 357 6.21 -6.78 10.08
N LYS A 358 6.59 -7.92 9.53
CA LYS A 358 5.81 -8.71 8.57
C LYS A 358 4.86 -9.59 9.39
N THR A 359 3.57 -9.28 9.35
CA THR A 359 2.55 -9.83 10.25
C THR A 359 2.07 -11.22 9.84
N GLU A 360 2.52 -11.76 8.72
CA GLU A 360 2.02 -13.00 8.12
C GLU A 360 2.39 -14.25 8.95
N THR A 361 3.50 -14.21 9.69
CA THR A 361 3.89 -15.27 10.62
C THR A 361 4.62 -14.69 11.83
N ILE A 362 4.30 -15.20 13.02
CA ILE A 362 5.11 -15.05 14.22
C ILE A 362 5.33 -16.44 14.79
N SER A 363 6.59 -16.86 14.92
CA SER A 363 6.93 -18.16 15.46
C SER A 363 7.26 -18.04 16.94
N PHE A 364 6.71 -18.94 17.76
CA PHE A 364 7.04 -19.11 19.17
C PHE A 364 7.50 -20.55 19.41
N SER A 365 8.73 -20.73 19.87
CA SER A 365 9.24 -22.06 20.22
C SER A 365 10.40 -21.95 21.22
N ALA A 366 10.52 -22.90 22.14
CA ALA A 366 11.56 -22.93 23.17
C ALA A 366 11.77 -21.59 23.91
N GLY A 367 10.66 -20.91 24.29
CA GLY A 367 10.72 -19.60 24.96
C GLY A 367 11.26 -18.46 24.09
N LYS A 368 11.28 -18.62 22.77
CA LYS A 368 11.78 -17.60 21.83
C LYS A 368 10.67 -17.19 20.86
N ILE A 369 10.52 -15.88 20.67
CA ILE A 369 9.66 -15.27 19.66
C ILE A 369 10.52 -14.93 18.44
N CYS A 370 10.14 -15.38 17.25
CA CYS A 370 10.86 -15.11 15.99
C CYS A 370 9.93 -14.46 14.95
N TRP A 371 10.37 -13.35 14.35
CA TRP A 371 9.62 -12.62 13.33
C TRP A 371 10.52 -11.87 12.34
N ALA A 372 9.95 -11.43 11.23
CA ALA A 372 10.64 -10.59 10.24
C ALA A 372 10.22 -9.12 10.37
N GLU A 373 11.16 -8.18 10.18
CA GLU A 373 10.89 -6.75 10.09
C GLU A 373 11.39 -6.16 8.76
N SER A 374 10.67 -5.18 8.23
CA SER A 374 11.04 -4.45 7.02
C SER A 374 12.11 -3.41 7.29
N ARG A 375 13.23 -3.46 6.56
CA ARG A 375 14.35 -2.52 6.67
C ARG A 375 14.59 -1.78 5.35
N PRO A 376 14.39 -0.45 5.30
CA PRO A 376 14.63 0.31 4.08
C PRO A 376 16.12 0.38 3.78
N ASP A 377 16.46 0.60 2.51
CA ASP A 377 17.79 1.09 2.15
C ASP A 377 18.02 2.48 2.74
N LEU A 378 19.29 2.80 2.99
CA LEU A 378 19.68 4.11 3.51
C LEU A 378 19.25 5.26 2.57
N ARG A 379 19.31 5.08 1.24
CA ARG A 379 19.07 6.16 0.27
C ARG A 379 17.96 5.84 -0.74
N TRP A 380 17.84 4.60 -1.16
CA TRP A 380 17.00 4.24 -2.31
C TRP A 380 15.64 3.73 -1.88
N SER A 381 14.58 4.52 -2.11
CA SER A 381 13.22 4.19 -1.66
C SER A 381 12.68 2.87 -2.22
N ASN A 382 13.09 2.49 -3.45
CA ASN A 382 12.66 1.24 -4.09
C ASN A 382 13.61 0.06 -3.82
N ARG A 383 14.55 0.22 -2.87
CA ARG A 383 15.38 -0.88 -2.34
C ARG A 383 15.11 -1.08 -0.86
N SER A 384 14.78 -2.30 -0.48
CA SER A 384 14.57 -2.68 0.91
C SER A 384 14.84 -4.15 1.15
N TYR A 385 15.09 -4.47 2.41
CA TYR A 385 15.48 -5.78 2.90
C TYR A 385 14.57 -6.17 4.05
N THR A 386 14.70 -7.40 4.53
CA THR A 386 14.15 -7.80 5.82
C THR A 386 15.26 -8.06 6.82
N THR A 387 14.89 -8.06 8.09
CA THR A 387 15.73 -8.58 9.18
C THR A 387 14.93 -9.60 9.97
N ILE A 388 15.55 -10.71 10.35
CA ILE A 388 14.94 -11.63 11.30
C ILE A 388 15.27 -11.15 12.72
N ARG A 389 14.28 -11.18 13.60
CA ARG A 389 14.37 -10.77 14.99
C ARG A 389 14.00 -11.96 15.84
N ILE A 390 14.79 -12.21 16.87
CA ILE A 390 14.53 -13.26 17.86
C ILE A 390 14.56 -12.60 19.24
N TYR A 391 13.50 -12.78 20.01
CA TYR A 391 13.40 -12.35 21.40
C TYR A 391 13.32 -13.57 22.29
N ASP A 392 14.20 -13.62 23.28
CA ASP A 392 14.27 -14.69 24.26
C ASP A 392 13.52 -14.23 25.53
N THR A 393 12.46 -14.96 25.90
CA THR A 393 11.54 -14.54 26.98
C THR A 393 12.14 -14.71 28.37
N GLU A 394 13.10 -15.63 28.53
CA GLU A 394 13.78 -15.88 29.80
C GLU A 394 14.80 -14.77 30.10
N SER A 395 15.66 -14.45 29.12
CA SER A 395 16.71 -13.44 29.28
C SER A 395 16.22 -12.00 29.05
N GLY A 396 15.04 -11.83 28.45
CA GLY A 396 14.48 -10.52 28.07
C GLY A 396 15.24 -9.80 26.95
N LYS A 397 16.07 -10.52 26.17
CA LYS A 397 16.95 -9.93 25.16
C LYS A 397 16.47 -10.19 23.74
N ALA A 398 16.53 -9.14 22.91
CA ALA A 398 16.23 -9.23 21.48
C ALA A 398 17.51 -9.18 20.63
N ARG A 399 17.69 -10.15 19.73
CA ARG A 399 18.76 -10.17 18.72
C ARG A 399 18.22 -9.84 17.31
N THR A 400 19.08 -9.34 16.44
CA THR A 400 18.77 -9.11 15.01
C THR A 400 19.73 -9.91 14.15
N LEU A 401 19.18 -10.75 13.27
CA LEU A 401 19.91 -11.37 12.18
C LEU A 401 19.70 -10.53 10.91
N TYR A 402 20.75 -9.87 10.43
CA TYR A 402 20.68 -8.98 9.27
C TYR A 402 21.76 -9.30 8.25
N ASN A 403 21.33 -9.79 7.08
CA ASN A 403 22.18 -10.27 6.00
C ASN A 403 21.93 -9.54 4.66
N ARG A 404 21.15 -8.46 4.65
CA ARG A 404 20.73 -7.73 3.43
C ARG A 404 20.01 -8.64 2.41
N MET A 405 19.28 -9.64 2.88
CA MET A 405 18.41 -10.49 2.06
C MET A 405 16.94 -10.09 2.24
N ARG A 406 16.06 -10.70 1.44
CA ARG A 406 14.61 -10.64 1.61
C ARG A 406 14.13 -12.01 2.08
N LEU A 407 14.24 -12.20 3.38
CA LEU A 407 13.78 -13.37 4.12
C LEU A 407 12.43 -13.06 4.77
N PHE A 408 11.45 -13.92 4.54
CA PHE A 408 10.09 -13.78 5.03
C PHE A 408 9.67 -15.04 5.77
N ALA A 409 8.57 -14.92 6.49
CA ALA A 409 7.91 -16.02 7.18
C ALA A 409 8.84 -16.95 8.00
N PRO A 410 9.63 -16.42 8.96
CA PRO A 410 10.58 -17.24 9.69
C PRO A 410 9.87 -18.15 10.70
N ALA A 411 10.30 -19.42 10.79
CA ALA A 411 9.82 -20.37 11.80
C ALA A 411 10.99 -21.08 12.50
N LEU A 412 10.94 -21.10 13.83
CA LEU A 412 11.89 -21.83 14.68
C LEU A 412 11.56 -23.33 14.70
N ASN A 413 12.60 -24.17 14.78
CA ASN A 413 12.41 -25.59 15.11
C ASN A 413 12.14 -25.74 16.63
N HIS A 414 11.89 -26.98 17.08
CA HIS A 414 11.36 -27.25 18.42
C HIS A 414 12.27 -26.79 19.58
N ASP A 415 13.60 -26.89 19.44
CA ASP A 415 14.57 -26.41 20.44
C ASP A 415 14.97 -24.93 20.23
N GLY A 416 14.49 -24.32 19.13
CA GLY A 416 14.83 -22.97 18.71
C GLY A 416 16.32 -22.75 18.47
N SER A 417 17.06 -23.79 18.08
CA SER A 417 18.47 -23.70 17.63
C SER A 417 18.56 -23.32 16.16
N LYS A 418 17.57 -23.68 15.34
CA LYS A 418 17.51 -23.38 13.90
C LYS A 418 16.23 -22.65 13.55
N LEU A 419 16.25 -22.00 12.39
CA LEU A 419 15.06 -21.42 11.80
C LEU A 419 15.03 -21.63 10.29
N VAL A 420 13.82 -21.79 9.74
CA VAL A 420 13.55 -21.77 8.30
C VAL A 420 12.94 -20.43 7.92
N ALA A 421 13.25 -19.92 6.73
CA ALA A 421 12.61 -18.72 6.17
C ALA A 421 12.46 -18.82 4.65
N VAL A 422 11.48 -18.11 4.09
CA VAL A 422 11.30 -17.96 2.64
C VAL A 422 12.21 -16.86 2.11
N HIS A 423 13.08 -17.19 1.17
CA HIS A 423 13.94 -16.24 0.49
C HIS A 423 13.42 -15.89 -0.91
N VAL A 424 13.33 -14.59 -1.19
CA VAL A 424 13.01 -14.05 -2.53
C VAL A 424 14.18 -13.21 -3.04
N ASP A 425 14.90 -13.69 -4.06
CA ASP A 425 16.00 -12.92 -4.65
C ASP A 425 15.52 -11.87 -5.67
N SER A 426 16.43 -11.13 -6.32
CA SER A 426 16.06 -10.05 -7.24
C SER A 426 15.69 -10.52 -8.65
N LEU A 427 15.71 -11.83 -8.90
CA LEU A 427 15.22 -12.49 -10.10
C LEU A 427 13.89 -13.21 -9.83
N ASP A 428 13.30 -13.00 -8.65
CA ASP A 428 12.16 -13.73 -8.11
C ASP A 428 12.38 -15.25 -8.11
N ARG A 429 13.61 -15.67 -7.80
CA ARG A 429 13.90 -17.07 -7.50
C ARG A 429 13.62 -17.33 -6.03
N TYR A 430 12.81 -18.33 -5.77
CA TYR A 430 12.35 -18.66 -4.43
C TYR A 430 13.14 -19.83 -3.85
N ALA A 431 13.39 -19.76 -2.54
CA ALA A 431 14.03 -20.85 -1.81
C ALA A 431 13.56 -20.86 -0.35
N LEU A 432 13.56 -22.05 0.25
CA LEU A 432 13.58 -22.20 1.71
C LEU A 432 15.02 -22.12 2.18
N VAL A 433 15.30 -21.31 3.20
CA VAL A 433 16.63 -21.12 3.76
C VAL A 433 16.61 -21.53 5.22
N ILE A 434 17.54 -22.39 5.62
CA ILE A 434 17.75 -22.81 7.00
C ILE A 434 18.96 -22.08 7.55
N MET A 435 18.79 -21.51 8.74
CA MET A 435 19.81 -20.71 9.40
C MET A 435 19.96 -21.14 10.86
N ASP A 436 21.18 -21.04 11.36
CA ASP A 436 21.44 -21.10 12.80
C ASP A 436 20.80 -19.88 13.48
N ALA A 437 19.99 -20.11 14.50
CA ALA A 437 19.25 -19.06 15.20
C ALA A 437 20.16 -18.19 16.09
N LEU A 438 21.39 -18.63 16.38
CA LEU A 438 22.38 -17.89 17.16
C LEU A 438 23.20 -16.92 16.31
N SER A 439 23.92 -17.42 15.32
CA SER A 439 24.83 -16.68 14.45
C SER A 439 24.11 -16.02 13.26
N GLY A 440 23.01 -16.60 12.80
CA GLY A 440 22.36 -16.21 11.55
C GLY A 440 23.09 -16.70 10.29
N GLU A 441 24.04 -17.62 10.43
CA GLU A 441 24.68 -18.28 9.29
C GLU A 441 23.67 -19.15 8.54
N ILE A 442 23.75 -19.14 7.21
CA ILE A 442 22.91 -19.97 6.34
C ILE A 442 23.55 -21.35 6.22
N GLU A 443 22.94 -22.35 6.82
CA GLU A 443 23.39 -23.74 6.74
C GLU A 443 22.96 -24.39 5.42
N THR A 444 21.72 -24.14 4.99
CA THR A 444 21.13 -24.79 3.81
C THR A 444 20.25 -23.83 3.03
N ARG A 445 20.30 -23.91 1.71
CA ARG A 445 19.41 -23.20 0.78
C ARG A 445 18.78 -24.20 -0.18
N MET A 446 17.47 -24.36 -0.11
CA MET A 446 16.67 -25.28 -0.93
C MET A 446 15.82 -24.47 -1.93
N PRO A 447 16.24 -24.36 -3.21
CA PRO A 447 15.40 -23.76 -4.25
C PRO A 447 14.07 -24.50 -4.37
N THR A 448 12.98 -23.78 -4.64
CA THR A 448 11.69 -24.45 -4.86
C THR A 448 11.61 -25.07 -6.26
N PRO A 449 11.00 -26.25 -6.39
CA PRO A 449 10.78 -26.93 -7.66
C PRO A 449 9.99 -26.06 -8.63
N SER A 450 10.40 -26.00 -9.90
CA SER A 450 9.77 -25.15 -10.93
C SER A 450 9.60 -23.67 -10.54
N ASN A 451 10.35 -23.21 -9.52
CA ASN A 451 10.25 -21.88 -8.96
C ASN A 451 8.82 -21.49 -8.49
N VAL A 452 8.06 -22.45 -7.95
CA VAL A 452 6.78 -22.16 -7.29
C VAL A 452 7.00 -21.42 -5.97
N PHE A 453 6.10 -20.53 -5.59
CA PHE A 453 6.31 -19.64 -4.45
C PHE A 453 5.93 -20.34 -3.13
N PRO A 454 6.85 -20.51 -2.16
CA PRO A 454 6.52 -21.07 -0.85
C PRO A 454 6.01 -19.98 0.10
N MET A 455 5.03 -20.34 0.92
CA MET A 455 4.41 -19.51 1.93
C MET A 455 4.46 -20.18 3.29
N THR A 456 4.73 -19.37 4.32
CA THR A 456 4.55 -19.73 5.74
C THR A 456 5.07 -21.13 6.11
N PRO A 457 6.38 -21.39 5.92
CA PRO A 457 6.97 -22.69 6.26
C PRO A 457 6.96 -22.93 7.77
N VAL A 458 6.82 -24.19 8.17
CA VAL A 458 6.92 -24.65 9.56
C VAL A 458 7.73 -25.94 9.63
N TRP A 459 8.35 -26.19 10.78
CA TRP A 459 9.09 -27.42 11.03
C TRP A 459 8.16 -28.59 11.35
N ALA A 460 8.54 -29.78 10.90
CA ALA A 460 7.93 -31.05 11.25
C ALA A 460 9.01 -32.01 11.79
N GLY A 461 9.33 -31.87 13.08
CA GLY A 461 10.59 -32.39 13.63
C GLY A 461 11.79 -31.56 13.17
N ASP A 462 12.98 -32.15 13.13
CA ASP A 462 14.23 -31.44 12.79
C ASP A 462 14.69 -31.64 11.34
N ASP A 463 14.07 -32.56 10.60
CA ASP A 463 14.52 -32.95 9.25
C ASP A 463 13.53 -32.59 8.14
N LEU A 464 12.34 -32.06 8.49
CA LEU A 464 11.27 -31.81 7.53
C LEU A 464 10.67 -30.41 7.68
N ILE A 465 10.32 -29.81 6.55
CA ILE A 465 9.62 -28.52 6.48
C ILE A 465 8.29 -28.71 5.76
N ILE A 466 7.19 -28.20 6.34
CA ILE A 466 5.87 -28.13 5.71
C ILE A 466 5.62 -26.70 5.26
N THR A 467 5.07 -26.49 4.06
CA THR A 467 4.79 -25.15 3.52
C THR A 467 3.64 -25.19 2.52
N ILE A 468 2.99 -24.05 2.28
CA ILE A 468 2.03 -23.88 1.18
C ILE A 468 2.78 -23.41 -0.05
N LEU A 469 2.56 -24.06 -1.20
CA LEU A 469 3.10 -23.64 -2.49
C LEU A 469 2.01 -22.94 -3.30
N VAL A 470 2.37 -21.87 -4.02
CA VAL A 470 1.52 -21.19 -5.00
C VAL A 470 2.10 -21.37 -6.40
N SER A 471 1.28 -21.86 -7.31
CA SER A 471 1.56 -22.01 -8.73
C SER A 471 0.40 -21.45 -9.57
N GLU A 472 0.50 -21.59 -10.90
CA GLU A 472 -0.57 -21.22 -11.84
C GLU A 472 -1.82 -22.10 -11.68
N ASP A 473 -1.65 -23.33 -11.18
CA ASP A 473 -2.73 -24.28 -10.90
C ASP A 473 -3.37 -24.08 -9.51
N GLY A 474 -2.95 -23.04 -8.78
CA GLY A 474 -3.47 -22.69 -7.47
C GLY A 474 -2.51 -23.00 -6.33
N LYS A 475 -3.05 -23.43 -5.18
CA LYS A 475 -2.30 -23.73 -3.96
C LYS A 475 -2.18 -25.23 -3.71
N ASN A 476 -1.11 -25.61 -3.01
CA ASN A 476 -0.88 -26.98 -2.55
C ASN A 476 -0.11 -26.99 -1.22
N LEU A 477 -0.32 -28.02 -0.40
CA LEU A 477 0.46 -28.29 0.80
C LEU A 477 1.64 -29.20 0.45
N ALA A 478 2.86 -28.82 0.81
CA ALA A 478 4.06 -29.58 0.48
C ALA A 478 4.95 -29.83 1.69
N LYS A 479 5.68 -30.94 1.63
CA LYS A 479 6.75 -31.32 2.55
C LYS A 479 8.09 -31.30 1.82
N PHE A 480 9.11 -30.76 2.47
CA PHE A 480 10.50 -30.76 2.04
C PHE A 480 11.35 -31.52 3.06
N ASP A 481 12.27 -32.35 2.55
CA ASP A 481 13.30 -33.02 3.33
C ASP A 481 14.55 -32.14 3.37
N VAL A 482 15.02 -31.82 4.58
CA VAL A 482 16.12 -30.89 4.82
C VAL A 482 17.45 -31.43 4.28
N SER A 483 17.70 -32.73 4.47
CA SER A 483 18.96 -33.38 4.11
C SER A 483 19.17 -33.49 2.60
N SER A 484 18.09 -33.77 1.87
CA SER A 484 18.13 -34.10 0.44
C SER A 484 17.56 -33.01 -0.46
N GLY A 485 16.83 -32.05 0.10
CA GLY A 485 16.08 -31.04 -0.64
C GLY A 485 14.91 -31.60 -1.45
N ARG A 486 14.60 -32.91 -1.33
CA ARG A 486 13.47 -33.54 -2.00
C ARG A 486 12.16 -33.01 -1.44
N PHE A 487 11.15 -32.92 -2.29
CA PHE A 487 9.82 -32.45 -1.89
C PHE A 487 8.72 -33.42 -2.34
N LYS A 488 7.59 -33.40 -1.65
CA LYS A 488 6.34 -34.10 -2.00
C LYS A 488 5.17 -33.18 -1.72
N THR A 489 4.20 -33.10 -2.62
CA THR A 489 2.90 -32.45 -2.39
C THR A 489 1.90 -33.43 -1.79
N PHE A 490 0.99 -32.94 -0.97
CA PHE A 490 -0.04 -33.75 -0.32
C PHE A 490 -1.42 -33.63 -0.95
N LEU A 491 -1.74 -32.47 -1.51
CA LEU A 491 -3.07 -32.17 -2.06
C LEU A 491 -3.02 -32.19 -3.59
N SER A 492 -4.20 -32.18 -4.21
CA SER A 492 -4.33 -31.71 -5.58
C SER A 492 -4.15 -30.20 -5.63
N TRP A 493 -3.57 -29.68 -6.72
CA TRP A 493 -3.56 -28.25 -6.96
C TRP A 493 -4.99 -27.72 -7.10
N GLY A 494 -5.30 -26.61 -6.44
CA GLY A 494 -6.63 -26.02 -6.50
C GLY A 494 -6.68 -24.57 -6.05
N PHE A 495 -7.77 -23.89 -6.40
CA PHE A 495 -7.94 -22.46 -6.16
C PHE A 495 -8.62 -22.12 -4.82
N THR A 496 -9.10 -23.13 -4.08
CA THR A 496 -9.55 -22.94 -2.71
C THR A 496 -8.39 -22.44 -1.86
N ASP A 497 -8.64 -21.36 -1.13
CA ASP A 497 -7.60 -20.76 -0.30
C ASP A 497 -7.22 -21.69 0.86
N ILE A 498 -5.92 -21.96 0.99
CA ILE A 498 -5.30 -22.63 2.12
C ILE A 498 -4.11 -21.79 2.61
N SER A 499 -3.86 -21.79 3.92
CA SER A 499 -2.77 -21.01 4.52
C SER A 499 -2.35 -21.53 5.89
N GLN A 500 -1.17 -21.07 6.34
CA GLN A 500 -0.67 -21.22 7.73
C GLN A 500 -0.70 -22.66 8.26
N PRO A 501 0.09 -23.57 7.66
CA PRO A 501 0.17 -24.93 8.13
C PRO A 501 0.86 -25.03 9.49
N VAL A 502 0.44 -25.99 10.30
CA VAL A 502 1.04 -26.37 11.59
C VAL A 502 1.09 -27.90 11.64
N TYR A 503 2.21 -28.44 12.08
CA TYR A 503 2.42 -29.89 12.13
C TYR A 503 2.34 -30.42 13.56
N HIS A 504 1.51 -31.43 13.77
CA HIS A 504 1.51 -32.26 14.98
C HIS A 504 1.09 -33.68 14.61
N TYR A 505 2.01 -34.63 14.70
CA TYR A 505 1.83 -35.96 14.16
C TYR A 505 0.59 -36.69 14.74
N PRO A 506 -0.26 -37.34 13.92
CA PRO A 506 -0.13 -37.59 12.48
C PRO A 506 -0.80 -36.52 11.57
N TYR A 507 -1.11 -35.34 12.09
CA TYR A 507 -1.89 -34.33 11.39
C TYR A 507 -1.06 -33.13 10.91
N ILE A 508 -1.51 -32.53 9.81
CA ILE A 508 -1.14 -31.16 9.44
C ILE A 508 -2.41 -30.31 9.52
N PHE A 509 -2.43 -29.36 10.44
CA PHE A 509 -3.51 -28.39 10.61
C PHE A 509 -3.25 -27.17 9.72
N TYR A 510 -4.27 -26.58 9.13
CA TYR A 510 -4.16 -25.37 8.32
C TYR A 510 -5.51 -24.67 8.19
N THR A 511 -5.47 -23.38 7.85
CA THR A 511 -6.69 -22.63 7.53
C THR A 511 -7.12 -22.93 6.10
N ALA A 512 -8.40 -23.18 5.89
CA ALA A 512 -8.97 -23.35 4.55
C ALA A 512 -10.42 -22.89 4.44
N ALA A 513 -10.91 -22.73 3.20
CA ALA A 513 -12.15 -22.03 2.89
C ALA A 513 -13.25 -22.89 2.23
N TRP A 514 -13.19 -24.23 2.30
CA TRP A 514 -14.14 -25.12 1.59
C TRP A 514 -15.62 -24.93 1.96
N SER A 515 -15.92 -24.52 3.20
CA SER A 515 -17.31 -24.31 3.64
C SER A 515 -17.89 -22.93 3.31
N GLY A 516 -17.15 -22.08 2.58
CA GLY A 516 -17.50 -20.66 2.38
C GLY A 516 -17.26 -19.77 3.60
N ILE A 517 -16.65 -20.33 4.65
CA ILE A 517 -16.17 -19.66 5.85
C ILE A 517 -14.80 -20.26 6.15
N SER A 518 -13.80 -19.42 6.39
CA SER A 518 -12.47 -19.93 6.75
C SER A 518 -12.52 -20.66 8.08
N ASN A 519 -12.07 -21.90 8.09
CA ASN A 519 -12.03 -22.78 9.25
C ASN A 519 -10.66 -23.46 9.35
N ILE A 520 -10.38 -24.09 10.49
CA ILE A 520 -9.23 -24.97 10.67
C ILE A 520 -9.60 -26.37 10.16
N TYR A 521 -8.74 -26.90 9.29
CA TYR A 521 -8.82 -28.25 8.75
C TYR A 521 -7.56 -29.03 9.17
N ALA A 522 -7.67 -30.35 9.21
CA ALA A 522 -6.56 -31.26 9.46
C ALA A 522 -6.44 -32.28 8.33
N LEU A 523 -5.26 -32.41 7.76
CA LEU A 523 -4.88 -33.53 6.90
C LEU A 523 -4.28 -34.64 7.78
N ASN A 524 -4.88 -35.82 7.79
CA ASN A 524 -4.29 -37.03 8.34
C ASN A 524 -3.28 -37.60 7.33
N ILE A 525 -1.99 -37.53 7.63
CA ILE A 525 -0.95 -37.95 6.67
C ILE A 525 -0.85 -39.48 6.50
N ARG A 526 -1.47 -40.27 7.40
CA ARG A 526 -1.48 -41.73 7.30
C ARG A 526 -2.62 -42.23 6.42
N GLU A 527 -3.79 -41.61 6.55
CA GLU A 527 -5.02 -41.99 5.86
C GLU A 527 -5.25 -41.19 4.57
N GLU A 528 -4.50 -40.11 4.37
CA GLU A 528 -4.66 -39.16 3.27
C GLU A 528 -6.08 -38.55 3.21
N SER A 529 -6.69 -38.39 4.38
CA SER A 529 -8.03 -37.84 4.59
C SER A 529 -7.99 -36.44 5.20
N ILE A 530 -8.90 -35.56 4.77
CA ILE A 530 -9.01 -34.17 5.24
C ILE A 530 -10.28 -34.02 6.04
N HIS A 531 -10.19 -33.38 7.20
CA HIS A 531 -11.33 -33.13 8.07
C HIS A 531 -11.41 -31.66 8.46
N LYS A 532 -12.64 -31.14 8.58
CA LYS A 532 -12.93 -29.83 9.17
C LYS A 532 -12.99 -29.97 10.70
N ILE A 533 -12.20 -29.16 11.39
CA ILE A 533 -12.01 -29.22 12.84
C ILE A 533 -12.82 -28.14 13.56
N SER A 534 -12.83 -26.93 13.00
CA SER A 534 -13.58 -25.80 13.57
C SER A 534 -14.86 -25.52 12.79
N SER A 535 -15.82 -24.92 13.49
CA SER A 535 -17.02 -24.31 12.90
C SER A 535 -17.15 -22.89 13.44
N SER A 536 -16.43 -21.94 12.85
CA SER A 536 -16.48 -20.54 13.23
C SER A 536 -17.66 -19.84 12.57
N ARG A 537 -18.26 -18.88 13.29
CA ARG A 537 -19.37 -18.07 12.80
C ARG A 537 -18.95 -17.14 11.66
N PHE A 538 -17.73 -16.58 11.74
CA PHE A 538 -17.23 -15.63 10.73
C PHE A 538 -15.90 -16.04 10.11
N GLY A 539 -15.01 -16.68 10.85
CA GLY A 539 -13.74 -17.15 10.33
C GLY A 539 -12.74 -17.50 11.43
N ALA A 540 -12.04 -18.61 11.25
CA ALA A 540 -10.97 -19.08 12.12
C ALA A 540 -9.64 -19.19 11.36
N VAL A 541 -8.55 -18.75 12.02
CA VAL A 541 -7.19 -18.71 11.47
C VAL A 541 -6.14 -19.00 12.55
N ASP A 542 -4.86 -19.10 12.16
CA ASP A 542 -3.70 -19.24 13.06
C ASP A 542 -3.86 -20.38 14.09
N ALA A 543 -3.95 -21.63 13.63
CA ALA A 543 -3.97 -22.80 14.50
C ALA A 543 -2.69 -22.95 15.35
N ALA A 544 -2.82 -23.49 16.57
CA ALA A 544 -1.71 -23.91 17.41
C ALA A 544 -2.13 -25.13 18.25
N VAL A 545 -1.30 -26.18 18.25
CA VAL A 545 -1.59 -27.46 18.90
C VAL A 545 -0.77 -27.58 20.18
N SER A 546 -1.35 -28.13 21.25
CA SER A 546 -0.64 -28.40 22.50
C SER A 546 0.40 -29.50 22.31
N ASP A 547 1.46 -29.50 23.11
CA ASP A 547 2.53 -30.50 22.98
C ASP A 547 2.01 -31.95 23.12
N ASP A 548 1.02 -32.16 23.99
CA ASP A 548 0.36 -33.45 24.21
C ASP A 548 -0.64 -33.85 23.10
N GLY A 549 -0.90 -32.96 22.14
CA GLY A 549 -1.81 -33.19 21.01
C GLY A 549 -3.29 -33.23 21.36
N LYS A 550 -3.68 -32.83 22.57
CA LYS A 550 -5.08 -32.93 23.04
C LYS A 550 -5.90 -31.67 22.87
N SER A 551 -5.26 -30.53 22.62
CA SER A 551 -5.93 -29.24 22.52
C SER A 551 -5.45 -28.43 21.32
N LEU A 552 -6.38 -27.69 20.72
CA LEU A 552 -6.13 -26.77 19.63
C LEU A 552 -6.58 -25.36 20.05
N MET A 553 -5.66 -24.41 19.98
CA MET A 553 -5.97 -22.98 19.98
C MET A 553 -6.03 -22.45 18.56
N TYR A 554 -6.87 -21.44 18.35
CA TYR A 554 -6.91 -20.69 17.10
C TYR A 554 -7.50 -19.30 17.33
N ALA A 555 -7.29 -18.41 16.36
CA ALA A 555 -7.88 -17.09 16.33
C ALA A 555 -9.26 -17.14 15.66
N ASP A 556 -10.33 -17.02 16.45
CA ASP A 556 -11.73 -16.91 16.00
C ASP A 556 -12.09 -15.44 15.81
N TYR A 557 -12.78 -15.09 14.73
CA TYR A 557 -13.13 -13.69 14.45
C TYR A 557 -14.50 -13.31 15.00
N SER A 558 -14.60 -12.14 15.64
CA SER A 558 -15.86 -11.45 15.93
C SER A 558 -15.84 -10.02 15.37
N SER A 559 -16.96 -9.29 15.50
CA SER A 559 -17.02 -7.87 15.12
C SER A 559 -16.11 -6.95 15.96
N ASP A 560 -15.54 -7.46 17.07
CA ASP A 560 -14.54 -6.79 17.91
C ASP A 560 -13.09 -7.25 17.62
N GLY A 561 -12.89 -8.06 16.58
CA GLY A 561 -11.58 -8.54 16.13
C GLY A 561 -11.35 -10.02 16.41
N TYR A 562 -10.14 -10.48 16.15
CA TYR A 562 -9.72 -11.85 16.44
C TYR A 562 -9.51 -12.07 17.93
N ARG A 563 -10.11 -13.14 18.46
CA ARG A 563 -9.98 -13.61 19.84
C ARG A 563 -9.43 -15.03 19.85
N ILE A 564 -8.67 -15.37 20.88
CA ILE A 564 -8.10 -16.72 21.02
C ILE A 564 -9.14 -17.60 21.71
N VAL A 565 -9.47 -18.72 21.07
CA VAL A 565 -10.33 -19.76 21.63
C VAL A 565 -9.60 -21.10 21.60
N GLN A 566 -10.08 -22.05 22.40
CA GLN A 566 -9.53 -23.40 22.47
C GLN A 566 -10.64 -24.43 22.35
N LEU A 567 -10.34 -25.56 21.69
CA LEU A 567 -11.18 -26.75 21.66
C LEU A 567 -10.33 -28.01 21.93
N PRO A 568 -10.94 -29.07 22.52
CA PRO A 568 -10.30 -30.37 22.60
C PRO A 568 -10.20 -31.02 21.21
N LEU A 569 -9.09 -31.69 20.94
CA LEU A 569 -8.88 -32.44 19.71
C LEU A 569 -9.44 -33.85 19.85
N GLU A 570 -10.71 -34.03 19.46
CA GLU A 570 -11.41 -35.32 19.45
C GLU A 570 -11.75 -35.73 18.01
N PRO A 571 -10.92 -36.57 17.35
CA PRO A 571 -11.10 -36.91 15.92
C PRO A 571 -12.46 -37.51 15.54
N ALA A 572 -13.17 -38.12 16.49
CA ALA A 572 -14.50 -38.68 16.28
C ALA A 572 -15.56 -37.62 15.96
N ASP A 573 -15.34 -36.36 16.34
CA ASP A 573 -16.29 -35.26 16.14
C ASP A 573 -15.98 -34.46 14.85
N TRP A 574 -14.92 -34.82 14.12
CA TRP A 574 -14.49 -34.07 12.95
C TRP A 574 -15.30 -34.44 11.71
N ILE A 575 -15.55 -33.45 10.85
CA ILE A 575 -16.36 -33.62 9.64
C ILE A 575 -15.43 -33.91 8.46
N LEU A 576 -15.63 -35.02 7.76
CA LEU A 576 -14.86 -35.35 6.55
C LEU A 576 -15.07 -34.29 5.47
N LEU A 577 -14.05 -33.96 4.69
CA LEU A 577 -14.12 -32.90 3.68
C LEU A 577 -15.26 -33.11 2.68
N ASP A 578 -15.54 -34.35 2.28
CA ASP A 578 -16.61 -34.67 1.33
C ASP A 578 -18.02 -34.35 1.88
N ASP A 579 -18.16 -34.27 3.20
CA ASP A 579 -19.40 -33.89 3.89
C ASP A 579 -19.47 -32.38 4.19
N VAL A 580 -18.47 -31.59 3.80
CA VAL A 580 -18.44 -30.14 3.99
C VAL A 580 -19.18 -29.45 2.85
N GLU A 581 -20.33 -28.86 3.16
CA GLU A 581 -21.06 -28.03 2.20
C GLU A 581 -20.52 -26.59 2.15
N ASP A 582 -20.33 -26.06 0.94
CA ASP A 582 -20.06 -24.63 0.72
C ASP A 582 -21.35 -23.83 0.98
N ARG A 583 -21.31 -22.98 2.01
CA ARG A 583 -22.39 -22.08 2.38
C ARG A 583 -22.11 -20.63 2.02
N SER A 584 -21.12 -20.35 1.18
CA SER A 584 -20.79 -18.99 0.74
C SER A 584 -22.02 -18.33 0.10
N ILE A 585 -22.13 -17.00 0.22
CA ILE A 585 -23.21 -16.30 -0.47
C ILE A 585 -23.02 -16.28 -1.99
N GLY A 586 -21.87 -16.71 -2.52
CA GLY A 586 -21.63 -16.77 -3.97
C GLY A 586 -21.67 -15.41 -4.68
N LEU A 587 -21.34 -14.30 -4.01
CA LEU A 587 -21.42 -12.96 -4.64
C LEU A 587 -20.56 -12.86 -5.93
N TYR A 588 -19.42 -13.55 -5.94
CA TYR A 588 -18.50 -13.58 -7.07
C TYR A 588 -19.10 -14.21 -8.34
N GLU A 589 -20.08 -15.11 -8.21
CA GLU A 589 -20.67 -15.84 -9.35
C GLU A 589 -21.28 -14.89 -10.38
N ALA A 590 -21.94 -13.82 -9.91
CA ALA A 590 -22.52 -12.81 -10.77
C ALA A 590 -21.44 -12.02 -11.54
N ILE A 591 -20.25 -11.88 -10.97
CA ILE A 591 -19.12 -11.21 -11.62
C ILE A 591 -18.51 -12.13 -12.67
N VAL A 592 -18.30 -13.40 -12.33
CA VAL A 592 -17.80 -14.42 -13.26
C VAL A 592 -18.72 -14.57 -14.45
N ALA A 593 -20.04 -14.65 -14.24
CA ALA A 593 -21.01 -14.75 -15.33
C ALA A 593 -21.03 -13.53 -16.27
N GLN A 594 -20.45 -12.41 -15.85
CA GLN A 594 -20.37 -11.16 -16.62
C GLN A 594 -18.97 -10.91 -17.22
N GLU A 595 -17.99 -11.77 -16.94
CA GLU A 595 -16.65 -11.70 -17.53
C GLU A 595 -16.42 -12.97 -18.35
N ASP A 596 -16.22 -12.84 -19.67
CA ASP A 596 -16.40 -13.97 -20.59
C ASP A 596 -15.33 -15.07 -20.50
N VAL A 597 -14.08 -14.73 -20.14
CA VAL A 597 -12.93 -15.64 -20.27
C VAL A 597 -11.88 -15.41 -19.17
N VAL A 598 -11.49 -16.49 -18.49
CA VAL A 598 -10.27 -16.53 -17.65
C VAL A 598 -9.07 -16.81 -18.56
N PRO A 599 -7.99 -16.01 -18.52
CA PRO A 599 -6.79 -16.29 -19.30
C PRO A 599 -6.16 -17.65 -18.96
N ALA A 600 -5.77 -18.42 -19.97
CA ALA A 600 -5.00 -19.66 -19.80
C ALA A 600 -3.54 -19.35 -19.46
N TRP A 601 -3.29 -18.91 -18.22
CA TRP A 601 -2.01 -18.31 -17.79
C TRP A 601 -0.75 -19.11 -18.15
N SER A 602 -0.82 -20.44 -18.02
CA SER A 602 0.28 -21.37 -18.30
C SER A 602 0.59 -21.52 -19.79
N GLU A 603 -0.36 -21.18 -20.66
CA GLU A 603 -0.23 -21.26 -22.11
C GLU A 603 0.20 -19.92 -22.72
N ILE A 604 0.18 -18.82 -21.95
CA ILE A 604 0.56 -17.49 -22.46
C ILE A 604 2.07 -17.48 -22.74
N PRO A 605 2.50 -17.35 -24.00
CA PRO A 605 3.91 -17.30 -24.32
C PRO A 605 4.52 -15.99 -23.82
N ALA A 606 5.79 -16.06 -23.41
CA ALA A 606 6.57 -14.87 -23.15
C ALA A 606 6.71 -14.05 -24.45
N SER A 607 6.63 -12.71 -24.34
CA SER A 607 6.72 -11.84 -25.51
C SER A 607 8.07 -11.98 -26.23
N ASP A 608 8.00 -12.07 -27.56
CA ASP A 608 9.14 -12.11 -28.48
C ASP A 608 9.68 -10.71 -28.82
N ALA A 609 8.96 -9.64 -28.43
CA ALA A 609 9.33 -8.26 -28.70
C ALA A 609 10.77 -7.96 -28.25
N PRO A 610 11.57 -7.25 -29.07
CA PRO A 610 13.00 -7.09 -28.79
C PRO A 610 13.25 -6.22 -27.55
N ALA A 611 14.03 -6.74 -26.60
CA ALA A 611 14.51 -5.97 -25.46
C ALA A 611 15.63 -5.01 -25.89
N LYS A 612 15.47 -3.73 -25.59
CA LYS A 612 16.42 -2.66 -25.95
C LYS A 612 16.94 -1.96 -24.70
N LYS A 613 18.16 -1.41 -24.77
CA LYS A 613 18.71 -0.58 -23.69
C LYS A 613 17.83 0.67 -23.48
N TYR A 614 17.54 0.99 -22.22
CA TYR A 614 16.89 2.24 -21.82
C TYR A 614 17.93 3.23 -21.29
N SER A 615 18.12 4.35 -21.99
CA SER A 615 19.09 5.39 -21.59
C SER A 615 18.50 6.31 -20.53
N LYS A 616 19.11 6.41 -19.35
CA LYS A 616 18.67 7.35 -18.29
C LYS A 616 18.78 8.81 -18.74
N ILE A 617 19.90 9.17 -19.37
CA ILE A 617 20.18 10.54 -19.83
C ILE A 617 19.28 10.91 -21.03
N GLY A 618 19.10 9.97 -21.96
CA GLY A 618 18.22 10.18 -23.12
C GLY A 618 16.73 10.29 -22.76
N ASN A 619 16.34 9.95 -21.53
CA ASN A 619 14.97 10.00 -21.04
C ASN A 619 14.89 10.82 -19.73
N LEU A 620 15.65 11.91 -19.62
CA LEU A 620 15.55 12.84 -18.47
C LEU A 620 14.21 13.57 -18.44
N PHE A 621 13.64 13.86 -19.60
CA PHE A 621 12.41 14.62 -19.72
C PHE A 621 11.30 13.79 -20.35
N ASN A 622 10.10 13.91 -19.80
CA ASN A 622 8.87 13.34 -20.29
C ASN A 622 7.75 14.31 -19.87
N PHE A 623 7.50 15.30 -20.73
CA PHE A 623 6.49 16.32 -20.50
C PHE A 623 5.11 15.68 -20.55
N HIS A 624 4.40 15.76 -19.42
CA HIS A 624 3.10 15.11 -19.26
C HIS A 624 1.97 16.08 -18.95
N SER A 625 2.31 17.25 -18.40
CA SER A 625 1.33 18.28 -18.03
C SER A 625 1.84 19.66 -18.39
N TRP A 626 0.88 20.54 -18.69
CA TRP A 626 1.07 21.97 -18.88
C TRP A 626 -0.20 22.65 -18.38
N ALA A 627 -0.18 23.96 -18.13
CA ALA A 627 -1.38 24.69 -17.77
C ALA A 627 -1.31 26.13 -18.29
N PRO A 628 -2.44 26.72 -18.71
CA PRO A 628 -2.55 28.14 -19.02
C PRO A 628 -2.63 29.01 -17.74
N LEU A 629 -1.92 28.56 -16.70
CA LEU A 629 -1.79 29.20 -15.39
C LEU A 629 -0.39 28.90 -14.86
N ALA A 630 0.18 29.84 -14.11
CA ALA A 630 1.39 29.61 -13.32
C ALA A 630 0.97 29.04 -11.96
N ILE A 631 1.21 27.74 -11.77
CA ILE A 631 0.83 27.02 -10.55
C ILE A 631 2.09 26.70 -9.75
N ASN A 632 2.20 27.29 -8.56
CA ASN A 632 3.21 26.93 -7.59
C ASN A 632 2.58 26.08 -6.47
N ALA A 633 2.71 24.76 -6.56
CA ALA A 633 2.13 23.86 -5.55
C ALA A 633 2.82 23.94 -4.18
N SER A 634 4.04 24.47 -4.08
CA SER A 634 4.72 24.61 -2.78
C SER A 634 4.15 25.74 -1.94
N THR A 635 3.63 26.80 -2.58
CA THR A 635 3.01 27.96 -1.93
C THR A 635 1.50 28.03 -2.14
N TYR A 636 0.93 27.10 -2.92
CA TYR A 636 -0.47 27.09 -3.37
C TYR A 636 -0.88 28.35 -4.16
N ASP A 637 0.09 29.06 -4.74
CA ASP A 637 -0.17 30.24 -5.54
C ASP A 637 -0.59 29.86 -6.96
N ILE A 638 -1.67 30.49 -7.42
CA ILE A 638 -2.13 30.45 -8.81
C ILE A 638 -2.09 31.86 -9.36
N ASN A 639 -1.22 32.08 -10.34
CA ASN A 639 -1.05 33.36 -11.01
C ASN A 639 -1.39 33.25 -12.50
N PRO A 640 -1.82 34.34 -13.16
CA PRO A 640 -1.88 34.38 -14.61
C PRO A 640 -0.52 34.03 -15.20
N GLY A 641 -0.48 33.15 -16.20
CA GLY A 641 0.79 32.66 -16.73
C GLY A 641 0.64 31.33 -17.45
N ILE A 642 1.77 30.64 -17.65
CA ILE A 642 1.83 29.31 -18.25
C ILE A 642 2.83 28.48 -17.46
N SER A 643 2.52 27.20 -17.23
CA SER A 643 3.45 26.25 -16.63
C SER A 643 3.55 24.97 -17.47
N ILE A 644 4.72 24.35 -17.45
CA ILE A 644 5.01 23.04 -18.04
C ILE A 644 5.66 22.14 -17.00
N MET A 645 5.33 20.85 -17.04
CA MET A 645 5.81 19.84 -16.09
C MET A 645 6.31 18.61 -16.82
N SER A 646 7.47 18.15 -16.41
CA SER A 646 8.08 16.92 -16.89
C SER A 646 8.55 16.07 -15.71
N GLN A 647 8.22 14.80 -15.77
CA GLN A 647 8.72 13.77 -14.87
C GLN A 647 9.03 12.52 -15.71
N ASN A 648 10.24 11.99 -15.60
CA ASN A 648 10.58 10.76 -16.31
C ASN A 648 9.95 9.50 -15.66
N LEU A 649 9.87 8.41 -16.44
CA LEU A 649 9.20 7.19 -16.00
C LEU A 649 9.84 6.53 -14.77
N LEU A 650 11.15 6.71 -14.57
CA LEU A 650 11.89 6.19 -13.42
C LEU A 650 11.80 7.10 -12.18
N SER A 651 10.98 8.16 -12.21
CA SER A 651 10.85 9.15 -11.12
C SER A 651 12.20 9.68 -10.61
N SER A 652 13.18 9.82 -11.51
CA SER A 652 14.54 10.26 -11.20
C SER A 652 14.85 11.68 -11.68
N SER A 653 13.96 12.28 -12.47
CA SER A 653 14.17 13.60 -13.08
C SER A 653 12.83 14.34 -13.14
N PHE A 654 12.78 15.52 -12.51
CA PHE A 654 11.60 16.36 -12.36
C PHE A 654 11.92 17.78 -12.85
N LEU A 655 11.04 18.38 -13.65
CA LEU A 655 11.19 19.73 -14.19
C LEU A 655 9.85 20.46 -14.20
N THR A 656 9.75 21.56 -13.46
CA THR A 656 8.66 22.54 -13.62
C THR A 656 9.26 23.83 -14.18
N ALA A 657 8.69 24.37 -15.25
CA ALA A 657 9.10 25.67 -15.79
C ALA A 657 7.89 26.47 -16.28
N GLY A 658 8.03 27.78 -16.44
CA GLY A 658 6.91 28.61 -16.87
C GLY A 658 7.15 30.10 -16.85
N TYR A 659 6.08 30.84 -17.11
CA TYR A 659 5.97 32.28 -16.93
C TYR A 659 4.84 32.56 -15.94
N SER A 660 5.07 33.44 -14.97
CA SER A 660 4.11 33.84 -13.94
C SER A 660 4.02 35.36 -13.89
N TYR A 661 2.79 35.88 -13.90
CA TYR A 661 2.50 37.28 -13.68
C TYR A 661 1.96 37.48 -12.27
N ASN A 662 2.74 38.16 -11.42
CA ASN A 662 2.33 38.50 -10.07
C ASN A 662 1.38 39.71 -10.13
N ILE A 663 0.13 39.52 -9.71
CA ILE A 663 -0.91 40.56 -9.75
C ILE A 663 -0.58 41.70 -8.77
N ASN A 664 0.01 41.38 -7.61
CA ASN A 664 0.36 42.37 -6.59
C ASN A 664 1.51 43.26 -7.06
N GLU A 665 2.55 42.67 -7.64
CA GLU A 665 3.70 43.43 -8.18
C GLU A 665 3.44 43.99 -9.59
N GLN A 666 2.32 43.62 -10.22
CA GLN A 666 2.01 43.90 -11.64
C GLN A 666 3.19 43.58 -12.58
N ALA A 667 3.89 42.48 -12.29
CA ALA A 667 5.16 42.15 -12.90
C ALA A 667 5.28 40.67 -13.25
N GLY A 668 5.92 40.40 -14.39
CA GLY A 668 6.12 39.06 -14.92
C GLY A 668 7.50 38.50 -14.59
N LYS A 669 7.55 37.18 -14.35
CA LYS A 669 8.80 36.41 -14.24
C LYS A 669 8.72 35.09 -14.99
N VAL A 670 9.83 34.69 -15.60
CA VAL A 670 10.06 33.31 -16.05
C VAL A 670 10.74 32.53 -14.94
N TYR A 671 10.44 31.24 -14.82
CA TYR A 671 11.02 30.38 -13.78
C TYR A 671 11.24 28.96 -14.29
N GLY A 672 12.18 28.26 -13.65
CA GLY A 672 12.48 26.85 -13.88
C GLY A 672 13.05 26.22 -12.62
N ALA A 673 12.50 25.07 -12.24
CA ALA A 673 12.94 24.25 -11.11
C ALA A 673 13.16 22.82 -11.60
N TYR A 674 14.37 22.29 -11.39
CA TYR A 674 14.79 20.96 -11.80
C TYR A 674 15.34 20.18 -10.61
N SER A 675 14.94 18.92 -10.46
CA SER A 675 15.46 18.02 -9.42
C SER A 675 15.83 16.67 -10.03
N TYR A 676 17.06 16.22 -9.78
CA TYR A 676 17.56 14.92 -10.20
C TYR A 676 17.84 14.00 -9.01
N HIS A 677 17.04 12.94 -8.90
CA HIS A 677 17.08 11.96 -7.81
C HIS A 677 17.86 10.68 -8.17
N GLY A 678 18.36 10.56 -9.40
CA GLY A 678 19.05 9.37 -9.90
C GLY A 678 20.47 9.16 -9.36
N TRP A 679 21.00 10.09 -8.56
CA TRP A 679 22.34 10.04 -7.96
C TRP A 679 22.31 10.00 -6.43
N TYR A 680 23.49 9.79 -5.86
CA TYR A 680 23.77 9.85 -4.43
C TYR A 680 24.85 10.95 -4.25
N PRO A 681 24.51 12.25 -4.20
CA PRO A 681 23.31 12.94 -3.67
C PRO A 681 22.17 13.24 -4.67
N VAL A 682 21.04 13.75 -4.16
CA VAL A 682 20.01 14.43 -4.97
C VAL A 682 20.50 15.83 -5.33
N PHE A 683 20.27 16.26 -6.57
CA PHE A 683 20.71 17.54 -7.10
C PHE A 683 19.51 18.40 -7.50
N ASP A 684 19.53 19.67 -7.09
CA ASP A 684 18.47 20.64 -7.37
C ASP A 684 19.04 21.85 -8.10
N LEU A 685 18.29 22.35 -9.08
CA LEU A 685 18.52 23.62 -9.74
C LEU A 685 17.23 24.44 -9.72
N HIS A 686 17.34 25.73 -9.45
CA HIS A 686 16.26 26.69 -9.60
C HIS A 686 16.79 27.96 -10.25
N ALA A 687 16.03 28.50 -11.18
CA ALA A 687 16.32 29.77 -11.83
C ALA A 687 15.02 30.54 -12.03
N ASP A 688 15.01 31.84 -11.69
CA ASP A 688 13.97 32.75 -12.14
C ASP A 688 14.55 34.10 -12.59
N TYR A 689 13.83 34.75 -13.50
CA TYR A 689 14.16 36.07 -14.01
C TYR A 689 12.89 36.86 -14.26
N GLY A 690 12.81 38.08 -13.74
CA GLY A 690 11.63 38.90 -13.93
C GLY A 690 11.79 40.33 -13.46
N LEU A 691 10.77 41.13 -13.74
CA LEU A 691 10.63 42.45 -13.13
C LEU A 691 10.05 42.29 -11.73
N ARG A 692 10.52 43.09 -10.78
CA ARG A 692 9.89 43.31 -9.49
C ARG A 692 9.52 44.77 -9.35
N ARG A 693 8.43 45.03 -8.63
CA ARG A 693 7.96 46.37 -8.29
C ARG A 693 7.59 46.42 -6.83
N GLU A 694 7.94 47.52 -6.18
CA GLU A 694 7.60 47.77 -4.78
C GLU A 694 7.36 49.27 -4.59
N LEU A 695 6.39 49.61 -3.74
CA LEU A 695 6.18 50.98 -3.29
C LEU A 695 7.01 51.17 -2.03
N ILE A 696 7.94 52.13 -2.06
CA ILE A 696 8.73 52.52 -0.90
C ILE A 696 8.38 53.94 -0.49
N TYR A 697 8.45 54.20 0.81
CA TYR A 697 8.19 55.53 1.34
C TYR A 697 9.49 56.35 1.34
N LEU A 698 9.56 57.36 0.46
CA LEU A 698 10.64 58.32 0.37
C LEU A 698 10.02 59.72 0.31
N PRO A 699 9.88 60.39 1.47
CA PRO A 699 8.87 61.42 1.80
C PRO A 699 7.43 61.32 1.24
N GLU A 700 7.24 60.72 0.07
CA GLU A 700 5.99 60.33 -0.58
C GLU A 700 6.13 58.87 -1.06
N GLU A 701 5.02 58.20 -1.36
CA GLU A 701 5.06 56.85 -1.93
C GLU A 701 5.67 56.87 -3.32
N THR A 702 6.82 56.23 -3.48
CA THR A 702 7.54 56.14 -4.76
C THR A 702 7.63 54.69 -5.20
N GLU A 703 7.21 54.41 -6.43
CA GLU A 703 7.40 53.10 -7.05
C GLU A 703 8.86 52.92 -7.45
N ILE A 704 9.46 51.82 -7.00
CA ILE A 704 10.75 51.33 -7.48
C ILE A 704 10.55 50.04 -8.24
N SER A 705 11.32 49.86 -9.31
CA SER A 705 11.31 48.63 -10.09
C SER A 705 12.71 48.19 -10.51
N TRP A 706 12.94 46.88 -10.50
CA TRP A 706 14.22 46.29 -10.87
C TRP A 706 14.01 44.96 -11.57
N ASN A 707 14.93 44.63 -12.48
CA ASN A 707 15.04 43.28 -12.98
C ASN A 707 15.79 42.44 -11.93
N GLU A 708 15.28 41.26 -11.61
CA GLU A 708 15.89 40.32 -10.68
C GLU A 708 16.12 38.97 -11.37
N THR A 709 17.32 38.41 -11.20
CA THR A 709 17.64 37.02 -11.54
C THR A 709 18.02 36.30 -10.26
N ASN A 710 17.35 35.19 -9.94
CA ASN A 710 17.74 34.32 -8.85
C ASN A 710 18.15 32.96 -9.40
N LEU A 711 19.38 32.54 -9.13
CA LEU A 711 19.89 31.20 -9.45
C LEU A 711 20.19 30.46 -8.17
N ARG A 712 19.81 29.19 -8.08
CA ARG A 712 20.09 28.32 -6.94
C ARG A 712 20.51 26.94 -7.42
N ALA A 713 21.55 26.40 -6.80
CA ALA A 713 21.97 25.01 -6.99
C ALA A 713 22.13 24.35 -5.63
N GLY A 714 21.61 23.13 -5.46
CA GLY A 714 21.57 22.43 -4.19
C GLY A 714 21.92 20.95 -4.29
N LEU A 715 22.47 20.42 -3.20
CA LEU A 715 22.70 19.00 -2.99
C LEU A 715 22.07 18.58 -1.67
N ARG A 716 21.37 17.45 -1.64
CA ARG A 716 20.85 16.84 -0.40
C ARG A 716 21.00 15.33 -0.39
N VAL A 717 21.20 14.76 0.79
CA VAL A 717 21.29 13.30 0.99
C VAL A 717 20.20 12.85 1.95
N PRO A 718 19.02 12.42 1.48
CA PRO A 718 17.99 11.89 2.36
C PRO A 718 18.39 10.49 2.83
N LEU A 719 18.72 10.35 4.12
CA LEU A 719 19.06 9.06 4.75
C LEU A 719 17.87 8.53 5.56
N ASN A 720 17.37 7.35 5.18
CA ASN A 720 16.34 6.62 5.92
C ASN A 720 16.99 5.67 6.93
N LEU A 721 16.82 5.96 8.21
CA LEU A 721 17.41 5.23 9.34
C LEU A 721 16.36 4.43 10.13
N ARG A 722 15.17 4.22 9.56
CA ARG A 722 14.08 3.47 10.21
C ARG A 722 14.57 2.09 10.66
N ARG A 723 14.41 1.80 11.95
CA ARG A 723 14.83 0.54 12.57
C ARG A 723 13.98 0.24 13.81
N GLY A 724 13.57 -1.02 13.96
CA GLY A 724 12.70 -1.43 15.06
C GLY A 724 11.42 -0.58 15.07
N LYS A 725 11.01 -0.13 16.27
CA LYS A 725 9.79 0.67 16.47
C LYS A 725 9.94 2.16 16.14
N TYR A 726 11.07 2.60 15.59
CA TYR A 726 11.36 4.01 15.34
C TYR A 726 11.35 4.35 13.84
N PHE A 727 10.61 5.39 13.49
CA PHE A 727 10.86 6.19 12.30
C PHE A 727 12.05 7.10 12.58
N ALA A 728 13.07 7.07 11.73
CA ALA A 728 14.23 7.93 11.90
C ALA A 728 14.84 8.29 10.55
N GLY A 729 15.42 9.48 10.45
CA GLY A 729 16.09 9.94 9.25
C GLY A 729 17.00 11.13 9.50
N ILE A 730 17.97 11.29 8.60
CA ILE A 730 18.90 12.42 8.60
C ILE A 730 19.01 12.94 7.16
N GLN A 731 19.01 14.26 6.99
CA GLN A 731 19.15 14.90 5.70
C GLN A 731 20.09 16.11 5.80
N PRO A 732 21.40 15.93 5.54
CA PRO A 732 22.28 17.05 5.25
C PRO A 732 21.93 17.64 3.88
N SER A 733 22.02 18.97 3.78
CA SER A 733 21.94 19.68 2.50
C SER A 733 22.89 20.87 2.46
N VAL A 734 23.34 21.20 1.26
CA VAL A 734 24.08 22.42 0.94
C VAL A 734 23.49 23.04 -0.32
N TYR A 735 23.36 24.35 -0.37
CA TYR A 735 22.97 25.06 -1.57
C TYR A 735 23.70 26.39 -1.69
N VAL A 736 23.89 26.84 -2.92
CA VAL A 736 24.36 28.18 -3.25
C VAL A 736 23.22 28.94 -3.91
N ASN A 737 23.12 30.24 -3.63
CA ASN A 737 22.25 31.15 -4.36
C ASN A 737 23.05 32.33 -4.90
N GLN A 738 22.68 32.75 -6.11
CA GLN A 738 23.17 33.95 -6.77
C GLN A 738 21.96 34.83 -7.10
N GLY A 739 21.85 35.99 -6.44
CA GLY A 739 20.84 37.01 -6.73
C GLY A 739 21.46 38.18 -7.47
N LEU A 740 20.94 38.51 -8.65
CA LEU A 740 21.39 39.64 -9.47
C LEU A 740 20.23 40.62 -9.64
N ARG A 741 20.42 41.86 -9.22
CA ARG A 741 19.40 42.91 -9.26
C ARG A 741 19.88 44.09 -10.09
N ARG A 742 19.00 44.65 -10.91
CA ARG A 742 19.30 45.85 -11.70
C ARG A 742 18.10 46.78 -11.70
N LEU A 743 18.24 47.90 -10.98
CA LEU A 743 17.23 48.96 -10.98
C LEU A 743 17.00 49.49 -12.39
N LYS A 744 15.76 49.92 -12.66
CA LYS A 744 15.46 50.63 -13.90
C LYS A 744 16.14 52.00 -13.90
N PRO A 745 16.51 52.52 -15.09
CA PRO A 745 17.05 53.87 -15.21
C PRO A 745 16.13 54.91 -14.58
N GLY A 746 16.69 55.89 -13.86
CA GLY A 746 15.92 56.97 -13.22
C GLY A 746 15.34 56.62 -11.84
N SER A 747 15.77 55.53 -11.20
CA SER A 747 15.37 55.22 -9.82
C SER A 747 15.96 56.23 -8.82
N PRO A 748 15.19 56.69 -7.81
CA PRO A 748 15.67 57.65 -6.79
C PRO A 748 16.58 57.00 -5.73
N VAL A 749 16.74 55.68 -5.79
CA VAL A 749 17.55 54.89 -4.85
C VAL A 749 18.52 54.01 -5.63
N GLU A 750 19.53 53.52 -4.94
CA GLU A 750 20.45 52.52 -5.46
C GLU A 750 20.52 51.33 -4.49
N PHE A 751 20.70 50.13 -5.03
CA PHE A 751 21.01 48.99 -4.18
C PHE A 751 22.40 49.17 -3.60
N LYS A 752 22.51 49.18 -2.26
CA LYS A 752 23.82 49.09 -1.58
C LYS A 752 24.64 47.91 -2.10
N LYS A 753 23.96 46.81 -2.43
CA LYS A 753 24.54 45.67 -3.15
C LYS A 753 23.54 45.04 -4.11
N ALA A 754 23.90 45.04 -5.39
CA ALA A 754 23.07 44.55 -6.49
C ALA A 754 23.30 43.06 -6.80
N ASP A 755 24.46 42.51 -6.40
CA ASP A 755 24.86 41.12 -6.59
C ASP A 755 25.04 40.47 -5.20
N ILE A 756 24.30 39.41 -4.91
CA ILE A 756 24.39 38.70 -3.63
C ILE A 756 24.61 37.21 -3.89
N PHE A 757 25.81 36.73 -3.55
CA PHE A 757 26.11 35.31 -3.44
C PHE A 757 25.95 34.85 -1.99
N SER A 758 25.19 33.78 -1.77
CA SER A 758 25.04 33.16 -0.44
C SER A 758 25.19 31.65 -0.51
N THR A 759 25.75 31.07 0.56
CA THR A 759 25.75 29.61 0.76
C THR A 759 24.86 29.29 1.94
N GLY A 760 24.10 28.20 1.83
CA GLY A 760 23.26 27.69 2.90
C GLY A 760 23.57 26.23 3.16
N TYR A 761 23.63 25.88 4.44
CA TYR A 761 23.89 24.54 4.95
C TYR A 761 22.74 24.18 5.88
N SER A 762 22.23 22.96 5.77
CA SER A 762 21.23 22.48 6.71
C SER A 762 21.45 21.04 7.11
N LEU A 763 21.06 20.71 8.34
CA LEU A 763 20.97 19.34 8.83
C LEU A 763 19.60 19.16 9.47
N THR A 764 18.77 18.31 8.87
CA THR A 764 17.51 17.88 9.48
C THR A 764 17.69 16.45 9.99
N ALA A 765 17.36 16.20 11.25
CA ALA A 765 17.37 14.87 11.85
C ALA A 765 16.07 14.65 12.61
N TYR A 766 15.52 13.44 12.55
CA TYR A 766 14.34 13.08 13.34
C TYR A 766 14.41 11.64 13.80
N ARG A 767 13.78 11.38 14.94
CA ARG A 767 13.52 10.05 15.46
C ARG A 767 12.21 10.08 16.24
N GLN A 768 11.27 9.22 15.90
CA GLN A 768 9.99 9.12 16.60
C GLN A 768 9.51 7.67 16.66
N ILE A 769 8.82 7.31 17.73
CA ILE A 769 8.18 6.01 17.85
C ILE A 769 6.98 5.91 16.90
N LYS A 770 6.65 4.71 16.43
CA LYS A 770 5.38 4.47 15.73
C LYS A 770 4.17 4.86 16.61
N SER A 771 3.13 5.35 15.96
CA SER A 771 1.86 5.76 16.57
C SER A 771 0.78 4.69 16.34
N SER A 772 -0.18 4.56 17.26
CA SER A 772 -1.39 3.76 17.02
C SER A 772 -2.35 4.49 16.08
N PHE A 773 -3.44 3.84 15.69
CA PHE A 773 -4.43 4.46 14.81
C PHE A 773 -5.08 5.70 15.46
N ARG A 774 -5.31 5.69 16.78
CA ARG A 774 -5.91 6.80 17.53
C ARG A 774 -4.93 7.91 17.94
N ASP A 775 -3.63 7.70 17.80
CA ASP A 775 -2.61 8.67 18.21
C ASP A 775 -2.45 9.79 17.15
N ILE A 776 -2.71 11.05 17.53
CA ILE A 776 -2.48 12.22 16.64
C ILE A 776 -0.99 12.54 16.53
N TYR A 777 -0.26 12.42 17.64
CA TYR A 777 1.18 12.65 17.73
C TYR A 777 1.90 11.40 18.26
N PRO A 778 3.16 11.18 17.89
CA PRO A 778 3.94 10.10 18.48
C PRO A 778 4.12 10.34 19.98
N ARG A 779 3.95 9.29 20.80
CA ARG A 779 4.14 9.39 22.25
C ARG A 779 5.56 9.82 22.64
N TRP A 780 6.55 9.48 21.82
CA TRP A 780 7.94 9.88 22.03
C TRP A 780 8.59 10.20 20.69
N GLY A 781 9.19 11.38 20.59
CA GLY A 781 9.92 11.75 19.40
C GLY A 781 10.73 13.03 19.56
N GLN A 782 11.67 13.21 18.65
CA GLN A 782 12.48 14.39 18.51
C GLN A 782 12.70 14.71 17.03
N SER A 783 12.67 15.99 16.69
CA SER A 783 13.17 16.51 15.43
C SER A 783 14.09 17.70 15.71
N LEU A 784 15.13 17.83 14.89
CA LEU A 784 16.13 18.90 14.94
C LEU A 784 16.39 19.38 13.51
N GLY A 785 16.29 20.68 13.30
CA GLY A 785 16.72 21.37 12.09
C GLY A 785 17.77 22.41 12.46
N LEU A 786 19.00 22.23 11.96
CA LEU A 786 20.07 23.22 12.06
C LEU A 786 20.26 23.87 10.70
N TYR A 787 20.39 25.19 10.68
CA TYR A 787 20.55 25.98 9.46
C TYR A 787 21.67 27.00 9.67
N TYR A 788 22.59 27.05 8.72
CA TYR A 788 23.63 28.07 8.64
C TYR A 788 23.59 28.68 7.25
N ARG A 789 23.62 30.01 7.15
CA ARG A 789 23.70 30.72 5.87
C ARG A 789 24.72 31.83 6.00
N ASP A 790 25.56 31.99 4.99
CA ASP A 790 26.59 33.01 4.93
C ASP A 790 26.72 33.63 3.53
N THR A 791 27.50 34.71 3.43
CA THR A 791 27.88 35.38 2.17
C THR A 791 29.40 35.31 1.98
N PRO A 792 29.98 34.12 1.71
CA PRO A 792 31.42 33.88 1.86
C PRO A 792 32.30 34.66 0.87
N PHE A 793 31.73 35.13 -0.24
CA PHE A 793 32.41 35.94 -1.26
C PHE A 793 32.06 37.43 -1.17
N ASP A 794 31.38 37.86 -0.09
CA ASP A 794 31.05 39.24 0.18
C ASP A 794 32.05 39.85 1.17
N HIS A 795 33.21 40.28 0.66
CA HIS A 795 34.28 40.81 1.51
C HIS A 795 33.90 42.10 2.25
N ASP A 796 33.02 42.92 1.67
CA ASP A 796 32.65 44.22 2.23
C ASP A 796 31.48 44.14 3.23
N ASN A 797 30.66 43.07 3.19
CA ASN A 797 29.53 42.86 4.09
C ASN A 797 29.33 41.37 4.45
N PHE A 798 30.40 40.69 4.87
CA PHE A 798 30.29 39.30 5.35
C PHE A 798 29.22 39.22 6.44
N SER A 799 28.17 38.46 6.15
CA SER A 799 27.02 38.30 7.02
C SER A 799 26.72 36.83 7.17
N TYR A 800 26.32 36.40 8.37
CA TYR A 800 25.89 35.04 8.61
C TYR A 800 24.64 34.99 9.47
N ILE A 801 23.85 33.94 9.27
CA ILE A 801 22.66 33.61 10.07
C ILE A 801 22.79 32.16 10.50
N VAL A 802 22.59 31.92 11.79
CA VAL A 802 22.48 30.59 12.38
C VAL A 802 21.08 30.46 12.94
N ALA A 803 20.39 29.37 12.60
CA ALA A 803 19.07 29.06 13.16
C ALA A 803 18.99 27.59 13.57
N GLY A 804 18.29 27.33 14.66
CA GLY A 804 18.00 26.00 15.17
C GLY A 804 16.51 25.88 15.47
N ILE A 805 15.88 24.81 15.02
CA ILE A 805 14.50 24.47 15.34
C ILE A 805 14.51 23.06 15.92
N ALA A 806 13.92 22.87 17.09
CA ALA A 806 13.74 21.56 17.68
C ALA A 806 12.26 21.36 18.03
N SER A 807 11.76 20.15 17.82
CA SER A 807 10.45 19.73 18.31
C SER A 807 10.62 18.44 19.09
N LEU A 808 10.03 18.38 20.27
CA LEU A 808 10.05 17.23 21.14
C LEU A 808 8.61 16.79 21.38
N TYR A 809 8.37 15.48 21.36
CA TYR A 809 7.07 14.89 21.61
C TYR A 809 7.14 14.03 22.86
N PHE A 810 6.17 14.25 23.75
CA PHE A 810 6.03 13.51 24.99
C PHE A 810 4.63 12.90 25.10
N PRO A 811 4.46 11.84 25.91
CA PRO A 811 3.13 11.34 26.22
C PRO A 811 2.34 12.42 26.99
N GLY A 812 1.07 12.62 26.62
CA GLY A 812 0.15 13.47 27.38
C GLY A 812 -0.33 12.83 28.68
N ILE A 813 -1.22 13.54 29.39
CA ILE A 813 -1.76 13.11 30.70
C ILE A 813 -2.73 11.93 30.55
N ILE A 814 -3.54 11.94 29.49
CA ILE A 814 -4.44 10.83 29.14
C ILE A 814 -3.97 10.12 27.87
N ARG A 815 -4.41 8.88 27.67
CA ARG A 815 -4.10 8.12 26.45
C ARG A 815 -4.46 8.93 25.19
N HIS A 816 -3.60 8.82 24.18
CA HIS A 816 -3.72 9.48 22.87
C HIS A 816 -3.55 11.01 22.86
N GLN A 817 -3.33 11.65 24.01
CA GLN A 817 -2.79 13.00 24.02
C GLN A 817 -1.28 12.96 23.76
N GLY A 818 -0.81 13.88 22.91
CA GLY A 818 0.61 14.20 22.75
C GLY A 818 0.87 15.62 23.22
N LEU A 819 2.03 15.83 23.84
CA LEU A 819 2.56 17.15 24.22
C LEU A 819 3.75 17.51 23.34
#